data_AF-A0A7S1M640-F1
#
_entry.id   AF-A0A7S1M640-F1
#
_cell.length_a   1.000
_cell.length_b   1.000
_cell.length_c   1.000
_cell.angle_alpha   90.00
_cell.angle_beta   90.00
_cell.angle_gamma   90.00
#
_symmetry.space_group_name_H-M   'P 1'
#
loop_
_entity.id
_entity.type
_entity.pdbx_description
1 polymer ?
#
loop_
_entity_poly.entity_id
_entity_poly.type
_entity_poly.pdbx_seq_one_letter_code
_entity_poly.pdbx_strand_id
1 'polypeptide(L)'
;SLQRPGGAAPPGRHHSASAGLCGQILLFGGGDRPSNKLLALDGIGVVRAALRDGGTAAVPLREVSTRPDEEELVPQSRKMHGAVCLLPWAPLCMIYGGWETGPHFPDLWVLALGRSHSDLEGYARLGGQAEEADSDSGDMQHPGGDELVFVRVMGPNGEVRTVPLQPQLLASLVQSGQLRMGRPPQGDTIRRQMSDEEEEREEEEKEAEGDDREEDEEAEAAGEGEGQAAGKKKRKKRSKAKSSAAPPKEGEAELEEKEGEGDGLSSQEQLLSILRRSRICEESRRHVERPHPFWDTQPVPSMEAEYGQDSGPIDDLKNPDEVRDEPYPLPDQFEWCTCNVDDDAEAKEIYLLLSENYVEDDDSMFRFDYSVEFLRWALKPPEYLRQWHLGVRVKSKTNAKLVGFITGIPANVQVYERSIKMVEINFLCVHKKLRSKRLAPVLIKEITRRVNKENVWQAVYTAGVVLPRPVSECRYYHRSLNPKKLIEVGFSHLGPRMTMARTIKLYKVPETTQLPGMRKMEPRDVPRVTELVTGYLKKFPLHPEFTCDEIGHWMLPREGVIYSYVREDGGEVTDVCSFYSLPSTILGSDKYNLLKAAYSYWNVATTVTLHELMHDALILAKQHDFDVFNALNVMENEQFLKELKFGVGDGFLQYYLYNWKCPKIQPDGIGLVLL
;
A
#
# COMPACT_ATOMS: atom_id res chain seq x y z
N SER A 1 9.19 54.83 6.79
CA SER A 1 9.77 54.83 5.43
C SER A 1 10.22 53.41 5.10
N LEU A 2 9.82 52.76 4.01
CA LEU A 2 9.01 53.18 2.87
C LEU A 2 7.78 52.28 2.69
N GLN A 3 6.62 52.86 2.38
CA GLN A 3 5.57 52.15 1.65
C GLN A 3 5.89 52.21 0.16
N ARG A 4 5.60 51.14 -0.59
CA ARG A 4 5.23 51.26 -2.00
C ARG A 4 3.82 50.69 -2.18
N PRO A 5 2.92 51.41 -2.89
CA PRO A 5 1.56 50.95 -3.15
C PRO A 5 1.49 50.13 -4.45
N GLY A 6 0.37 49.44 -4.66
CA GLY A 6 0.07 48.71 -5.89
C GLY A 6 0.06 47.20 -5.67
N GLY A 7 -1.10 46.68 -5.24
CA GLY A 7 -1.30 45.25 -5.14
C GLY A 7 -1.41 44.61 -6.52
N ALA A 8 -0.71 43.48 -6.70
CA ALA A 8 -1.09 42.45 -7.66
C ALA A 8 -1.01 41.12 -6.91
N ALA A 9 -2.15 40.48 -6.70
CA ALA A 9 -2.17 39.07 -6.31
C ALA A 9 -1.48 38.24 -7.42
N PRO A 10 -0.84 37.10 -7.12
CA PRO A 10 -0.31 36.22 -8.16
C PRO A 10 -1.47 35.78 -9.08
N PRO A 11 -1.50 36.16 -10.38
CA PRO A 11 -2.64 35.87 -11.24
C PRO A 11 -2.71 34.38 -11.60
N GLY A 12 -3.91 33.88 -11.89
CA GLY A 12 -4.25 32.46 -11.88
C GLY A 12 -3.37 31.56 -12.77
N ARG A 13 -3.05 30.38 -12.24
CA ARG A 13 -2.34 29.28 -12.93
C ARG A 13 -3.25 28.05 -13.06
N HIS A 14 -4.29 28.14 -13.89
CA HIS A 14 -5.23 27.03 -14.08
C HIS A 14 -5.07 26.41 -15.47
N HIS A 15 -4.47 25.22 -15.49
CA HIS A 15 -4.52 24.24 -16.56
C HIS A 15 -4.62 22.87 -15.86
N SER A 16 -5.50 22.01 -16.34
CA SER A 16 -5.75 20.70 -15.71
C SER A 16 -5.57 19.59 -16.74
N ALA A 17 -4.80 18.58 -16.37
CA ALA A 17 -4.67 17.33 -17.09
C ALA A 17 -4.93 16.18 -16.11
N SER A 18 -5.73 15.20 -16.54
CA SER A 18 -6.10 14.02 -15.75
C SER A 18 -6.15 12.82 -16.67
N ALA A 19 -5.89 11.62 -16.14
CA ALA A 19 -5.93 10.37 -16.90
C ALA A 19 -7.30 10.13 -17.60
N GLY A 20 -8.38 10.73 -17.07
CA GLY A 20 -9.71 10.67 -17.69
C GLY A 20 -9.90 11.52 -18.97
N LEU A 21 -8.93 12.35 -19.35
CA LEU A 21 -8.99 13.21 -20.56
C LEU A 21 -8.36 12.57 -21.81
N CYS A 22 -8.02 11.28 -21.77
CA CYS A 22 -7.46 10.53 -22.92
C CYS A 22 -6.25 11.20 -23.59
N GLY A 23 -5.38 11.85 -22.80
CA GLY A 23 -4.18 12.55 -23.29
C GLY A 23 -4.39 14.02 -23.71
N GLN A 24 -5.60 14.58 -23.55
CA GLN A 24 -5.88 15.99 -23.84
C GLN A 24 -5.57 16.92 -22.66
N ILE A 25 -5.12 18.13 -22.99
CA ILE A 25 -4.83 19.23 -22.04
C ILE A 25 -5.85 20.35 -22.29
N LEU A 26 -6.55 20.80 -21.25
CA LEU A 26 -7.54 21.87 -21.35
C LEU A 26 -6.94 23.24 -20.99
N LEU A 27 -7.24 24.26 -21.81
CA LEU A 27 -6.72 25.62 -21.76
C LEU A 27 -7.88 26.64 -21.79
N PHE A 28 -7.81 27.66 -20.94
CA PHE A 28 -8.82 28.73 -20.81
C PHE A 28 -8.15 30.05 -20.40
N GLY A 29 -8.64 31.21 -20.88
CA GLY A 29 -8.07 32.55 -20.58
C GLY A 29 -7.13 33.10 -21.66
N GLY A 30 -6.92 34.43 -21.70
CA GLY A 30 -6.66 35.17 -22.96
C GLY A 30 -5.47 36.15 -23.06
N GLY A 31 -5.43 36.86 -24.19
CA GLY A 31 -4.62 38.03 -24.53
C GLY A 31 -5.45 38.99 -25.42
N ASP A 32 -4.84 39.97 -26.11
CA ASP A 32 -5.50 41.16 -26.72
C ASP A 32 -6.74 40.97 -27.62
N ARG A 33 -7.09 39.73 -28.02
CA ARG A 33 -8.44 39.36 -28.47
C ARG A 33 -8.85 38.01 -27.85
N PRO A 34 -9.50 37.99 -26.67
CA PRO A 34 -9.93 36.76 -26.05
C PRO A 34 -11.21 36.25 -26.72
N SER A 35 -11.27 34.95 -26.99
CA SER A 35 -12.38 34.33 -27.73
C SER A 35 -13.44 33.66 -26.85
N ASN A 36 -13.33 33.79 -25.52
CA ASN A 36 -14.21 33.20 -24.49
C ASN A 36 -14.46 31.68 -24.64
N LYS A 37 -13.46 30.94 -25.14
CA LYS A 37 -13.57 29.52 -25.47
C LYS A 37 -12.63 28.65 -24.65
N LEU A 38 -13.13 27.51 -24.21
CA LEU A 38 -12.33 26.40 -23.70
C LEU A 38 -11.67 25.69 -24.88
N LEU A 39 -10.36 25.47 -24.82
CA LEU A 39 -9.57 24.82 -25.86
C LEU A 39 -8.95 23.52 -25.32
N ALA A 40 -8.95 22.48 -26.14
CA ALA A 40 -8.22 21.23 -25.91
C ALA A 40 -7.00 21.15 -26.83
N LEU A 41 -5.87 20.72 -26.27
CA LEU A 41 -4.62 20.43 -26.97
C LEU A 41 -4.34 18.92 -26.84
N ASP A 42 -3.97 18.26 -27.94
CA ASP A 42 -3.53 16.86 -27.91
C ASP A 42 -2.10 16.77 -27.33
N GLY A 43 -1.98 16.40 -26.06
CA GLY A 43 -0.70 16.29 -25.37
C GLY A 43 0.22 15.20 -25.94
N ILE A 44 -0.35 14.13 -26.52
CA ILE A 44 0.41 13.04 -27.14
C ILE A 44 0.96 13.53 -28.49
N GLY A 45 0.14 14.25 -29.26
CA GLY A 45 0.55 14.95 -30.48
C GLY A 45 1.70 15.93 -30.22
N VAL A 46 1.63 16.74 -29.15
CA VAL A 46 2.67 17.69 -28.75
C VAL A 46 3.99 17.00 -28.39
N VAL A 47 3.96 15.91 -27.63
CA VAL A 47 5.19 15.13 -27.33
C VAL A 47 5.81 14.54 -28.61
N ARG A 48 5.00 14.00 -29.53
CA ARG A 48 5.50 13.47 -30.82
C ARG A 48 6.10 14.56 -31.70
N ALA A 49 5.45 15.72 -31.81
CA ALA A 49 5.94 16.88 -32.55
C ALA A 49 7.28 17.39 -32.00
N ALA A 50 7.41 17.47 -30.67
CA ALA A 50 8.65 17.90 -30.03
C ALA A 50 9.83 16.93 -30.27
N LEU A 51 9.57 15.62 -30.23
CA LEU A 51 10.60 14.58 -30.43
C LEU A 51 10.98 14.34 -31.89
N ARG A 52 10.10 14.65 -32.85
CA ARG A 52 10.39 14.52 -34.29
C ARG A 52 11.03 15.77 -34.89
N ASP A 53 10.53 16.96 -34.54
CA ASP A 53 10.88 18.23 -35.21
C ASP A 53 11.61 19.23 -34.27
N GLY A 54 12.26 18.71 -33.22
CA GLY A 54 13.11 19.50 -32.32
C GLY A 54 12.37 20.57 -31.51
N GLY A 55 11.07 20.39 -31.28
CA GLY A 55 10.22 21.35 -30.56
C GLY A 55 9.51 22.40 -31.44
N THR A 56 9.68 22.37 -32.77
CA THR A 56 9.20 23.46 -33.64
C THR A 56 7.87 23.22 -34.37
N ALA A 57 7.35 21.98 -34.36
CA ALA A 57 6.11 21.65 -35.07
C ALA A 57 4.85 22.06 -34.31
N ALA A 58 4.03 22.89 -34.95
CA ALA A 58 2.78 23.42 -34.41
C ALA A 58 1.67 22.37 -34.31
N VAL A 59 1.14 22.14 -33.10
CA VAL A 59 -0.03 21.28 -32.86
C VAL A 59 -1.32 22.11 -32.83
N PRO A 60 -2.42 21.69 -33.47
CA PRO A 60 -3.67 22.42 -33.48
C PRO A 60 -4.40 22.38 -32.14
N LEU A 61 -4.99 23.52 -31.77
CA LEU A 61 -5.95 23.63 -30.68
C LEU A 61 -7.36 23.34 -31.19
N ARG A 62 -8.12 22.53 -30.46
CA ARG A 62 -9.53 22.24 -30.74
C ARG A 62 -10.42 22.96 -29.73
N GLU A 63 -11.44 23.66 -30.21
CA GLU A 63 -12.46 24.25 -29.34
C GLU A 63 -13.35 23.18 -28.70
N VAL A 64 -13.52 23.27 -27.38
CA VAL A 64 -14.45 22.48 -26.59
C VAL A 64 -15.65 23.38 -26.28
N SER A 65 -16.79 23.07 -26.89
CA SER A 65 -17.98 23.93 -26.85
C SER A 65 -18.47 24.20 -25.43
N THR A 66 -18.42 25.46 -25.02
CA THR A 66 -19.16 26.00 -23.87
C THR A 66 -20.43 26.67 -24.40
N ARG A 67 -21.59 26.38 -23.80
CA ARG A 67 -22.82 27.13 -24.13
C ARG A 67 -22.59 28.61 -23.79
N PRO A 68 -23.12 29.55 -24.61
CA PRO A 68 -23.28 30.93 -24.19
C PRO A 68 -24.33 31.01 -23.08
N ASP A 69 -24.60 32.21 -22.60
CA ASP A 69 -25.70 32.53 -21.67
C ASP A 69 -25.45 32.17 -20.20
N GLU A 70 -24.35 32.65 -19.64
CA GLU A 70 -24.34 33.17 -18.25
C GLU A 70 -23.18 34.17 -18.08
N GLU A 71 -23.51 35.47 -18.17
CA GLU A 71 -22.63 36.56 -17.75
C GLU A 71 -22.59 36.62 -16.22
N GLU A 72 -21.54 36.09 -15.59
CA GLU A 72 -20.88 36.63 -14.38
C GLU A 72 -19.96 35.59 -13.73
N LEU A 73 -18.64 35.80 -13.86
CA LEU A 73 -17.52 35.41 -12.97
C LEU A 73 -16.24 35.33 -13.81
N VAL A 74 -15.61 36.49 -14.08
CA VAL A 74 -14.44 36.60 -14.96
C VAL A 74 -13.17 36.11 -14.23
N PRO A 75 -12.57 34.96 -14.59
CA PRO A 75 -11.35 34.46 -13.96
C PRO A 75 -10.13 35.06 -14.67
N GLN A 76 -9.18 35.63 -13.91
CA GLN A 76 -7.94 36.17 -14.46
C GLN A 76 -6.82 35.13 -14.54
N SER A 77 -6.26 34.87 -15.72
CA SER A 77 -5.06 34.04 -15.90
C SER A 77 -4.34 34.27 -17.24
N ARG A 78 -2.99 34.36 -17.21
CA ARG A 78 -2.04 33.85 -18.24
C ARG A 78 -0.56 34.04 -17.85
N LYS A 79 0.18 32.92 -17.81
CA LYS A 79 1.56 32.69 -18.31
C LYS A 79 2.03 31.33 -17.79
N MET A 80 2.41 30.41 -18.69
CA MET A 80 2.37 28.97 -18.37
C MET A 80 3.75 28.31 -18.21
N HIS A 81 3.92 27.65 -17.07
CA HIS A 81 4.70 26.41 -16.94
C HIS A 81 3.72 25.36 -16.41
N GLY A 82 3.65 24.20 -17.07
CA GLY A 82 2.80 23.09 -16.64
C GLY A 82 3.55 21.77 -16.61
N ALA A 83 3.39 21.01 -15.55
CA ALA A 83 3.89 19.65 -15.44
C ALA A 83 2.72 18.69 -15.63
N VAL A 84 2.79 17.84 -16.65
CA VAL A 84 1.72 16.90 -17.02
C VAL A 84 2.27 15.48 -16.99
N CYS A 85 1.67 14.64 -16.16
CA CYS A 85 1.88 13.20 -16.18
C CYS A 85 0.89 12.59 -17.17
N LEU A 86 1.35 12.23 -18.38
CA LEU A 86 0.48 11.71 -19.43
C LEU A 86 0.03 10.26 -19.18
N LEU A 87 0.77 9.49 -18.37
CA LEU A 87 0.43 8.11 -17.98
C LEU A 87 0.95 7.81 -16.55
N PRO A 88 0.20 7.11 -15.67
CA PRO A 88 0.58 6.90 -14.26
C PRO A 88 1.93 6.19 -14.02
N TRP A 89 2.43 5.48 -15.03
CA TRP A 89 3.66 4.69 -15.05
C TRP A 89 4.80 5.32 -15.89
N ALA A 90 4.62 6.53 -16.42
CA ALA A 90 5.57 7.16 -17.34
C ALA A 90 6.23 8.43 -16.75
N PRO A 91 7.39 8.85 -17.29
CA PRO A 91 8.04 10.10 -16.91
C PRO A 91 7.14 11.34 -16.99
N LEU A 92 7.41 12.32 -16.12
CA LEU A 92 6.71 13.60 -16.09
C LEU A 92 7.14 14.46 -17.29
N CYS A 93 6.19 14.96 -18.08
CA CYS A 93 6.48 15.92 -19.14
C CYS A 93 6.23 17.34 -18.65
N MET A 94 7.24 18.22 -18.72
CA MET A 94 7.07 19.65 -18.52
C MET A 94 6.85 20.34 -19.86
N ILE A 95 5.78 21.11 -19.97
CA ILE A 95 5.47 21.96 -21.12
C ILE A 95 5.62 23.42 -20.69
N TYR A 96 6.41 24.19 -21.43
CA TYR A 96 6.69 25.60 -21.15
C TYR A 96 6.79 26.41 -22.45
N GLY A 97 6.22 27.62 -22.47
CA GLY A 97 6.08 28.42 -23.69
C GLY A 97 4.71 29.12 -23.80
N GLY A 98 4.40 29.64 -24.99
CA GLY A 98 3.14 30.35 -25.27
C GLY A 98 3.20 31.85 -24.93
N TRP A 99 4.37 32.45 -25.10
CA TRP A 99 4.64 33.88 -24.98
C TRP A 99 4.31 34.64 -26.28
N GLU A 100 4.35 33.96 -27.43
CA GLU A 100 3.94 34.53 -28.72
C GLU A 100 2.44 34.37 -28.99
N THR A 101 1.85 35.33 -29.70
CA THR A 101 0.40 35.38 -29.94
C THR A 101 0.01 34.78 -31.29
N GLY A 102 -0.65 33.62 -31.26
CA GLY A 102 -1.24 32.98 -32.45
C GLY A 102 -2.29 31.91 -32.09
N PRO A 103 -3.01 31.36 -33.10
CA PRO A 103 -3.88 30.18 -32.91
C PRO A 103 -3.08 28.89 -32.67
N HIS A 104 -1.78 28.92 -32.96
CA HIS A 104 -0.78 27.94 -32.61
C HIS A 104 0.37 28.65 -31.89
N PHE A 105 1.00 28.00 -30.91
CA PHE A 105 2.13 28.55 -30.18
C PHE A 105 3.44 28.03 -30.80
N PRO A 106 4.21 28.85 -31.53
CA PRO A 106 5.47 28.43 -32.17
C PRO A 106 6.62 28.28 -31.17
N ASP A 107 6.46 28.84 -29.96
CA ASP A 107 7.44 28.91 -28.88
C ASP A 107 7.18 27.89 -27.76
N LEU A 108 6.51 26.78 -28.09
CA LEU A 108 6.11 25.74 -27.13
C LEU A 108 7.17 24.63 -27.01
N TRP A 109 7.76 24.50 -25.83
CA TRP A 109 8.79 23.52 -25.54
C TRP A 109 8.25 22.38 -24.67
N VAL A 110 8.78 21.18 -24.89
CA VAL A 110 8.46 19.97 -24.11
C VAL A 110 9.75 19.33 -23.60
N LEU A 111 9.81 19.10 -22.30
CA LEU A 111 10.91 18.39 -21.64
C LEU A 111 10.37 17.13 -20.95
N ALA A 112 10.88 15.95 -21.33
CA ALA A 112 10.56 14.69 -20.65
C ALA A 112 11.55 14.44 -19.50
N LEU A 113 11.05 14.20 -18.29
CA LEU A 113 11.86 14.00 -17.08
C LEU A 113 11.90 12.53 -16.63
N GLY A 114 12.79 11.75 -17.24
CA GLY A 114 13.09 10.36 -16.84
C GLY A 114 14.17 10.27 -15.76
N ARG A 115 14.29 9.12 -15.08
CA ARG A 115 15.34 8.84 -14.08
C ARG A 115 16.56 8.16 -14.70
N SER A 116 16.41 7.60 -15.89
CA SER A 116 17.45 6.91 -16.67
C SER A 116 17.23 7.07 -18.19
N HIS A 117 18.22 6.72 -19.01
CA HIS A 117 18.10 6.74 -20.48
C HIS A 117 16.98 5.80 -20.97
N SER A 118 16.85 4.62 -20.36
CA SER A 118 15.80 3.65 -20.68
C SER A 118 14.38 4.15 -20.38
N ASP A 119 14.19 5.05 -19.41
CA ASP A 119 12.88 5.65 -19.14
C ASP A 119 12.43 6.59 -20.28
N LEU A 120 13.39 7.17 -21.02
CA LEU A 120 13.14 8.08 -22.14
C LEU A 120 12.97 7.35 -23.47
N GLU A 121 13.56 6.16 -23.63
CA GLU A 121 13.42 5.33 -24.84
C GLU A 121 11.97 4.94 -25.15
N GLY A 122 11.11 4.81 -24.14
CA GLY A 122 9.67 4.57 -24.34
C GLY A 122 9.00 5.66 -25.18
N TYR A 123 9.45 6.91 -25.08
CA TYR A 123 8.95 8.03 -25.88
C TYR A 123 9.56 8.06 -27.29
N ALA A 124 10.82 7.66 -27.46
CA ALA A 124 11.40 7.49 -28.80
C ALA A 124 10.62 6.43 -29.61
N ARG A 125 10.22 5.32 -28.96
CA ARG A 125 9.39 4.26 -29.57
C ARG A 125 7.97 4.71 -29.91
N LEU A 126 7.38 5.65 -29.15
CA LEU A 126 6.10 6.29 -29.49
C LEU A 126 6.16 7.18 -30.75
N GLY A 127 7.37 7.58 -31.15
CA GLY A 127 7.66 8.19 -32.45
C GLY A 127 7.99 7.18 -33.56
N GLY A 128 8.23 5.91 -33.22
CA GLY A 128 8.67 4.84 -34.12
C GLY A 128 7.62 3.78 -34.47
N GLN A 129 6.38 3.86 -33.98
CA GLN A 129 5.27 3.04 -34.48
C GLN A 129 4.72 3.57 -35.83
N ALA A 130 5.64 3.80 -36.75
CA ALA A 130 5.42 3.95 -38.17
C ALA A 130 6.61 3.28 -38.88
N GLU A 131 6.34 2.10 -39.44
CA GLU A 131 7.14 1.33 -40.43
C GLU A 131 8.25 0.38 -39.91
N GLU A 132 8.34 -0.80 -40.56
CA GLU A 132 9.17 -2.00 -40.26
C GLU A 132 9.86 -2.46 -41.60
N ALA A 133 10.73 -3.49 -41.75
CA ALA A 133 11.35 -4.49 -40.86
C ALA A 133 12.83 -4.81 -41.29
N ASP A 134 13.42 -5.90 -40.77
CA ASP A 134 14.65 -6.62 -41.24
C ASP A 134 16.06 -6.02 -40.97
N SER A 135 17.17 -6.80 -40.82
CA SER A 135 17.36 -8.24 -40.49
C SER A 135 18.79 -8.60 -39.97
N ASP A 136 18.81 -9.59 -39.06
CA ASP A 136 19.78 -10.67 -38.66
C ASP A 136 21.36 -10.64 -38.71
N SER A 137 21.96 -11.44 -37.79
CA SER A 137 23.35 -12.00 -37.67
C SER A 137 24.55 -11.07 -37.33
N GLY A 138 25.62 -11.44 -36.60
CA GLY A 138 25.97 -12.62 -35.77
C GLY A 138 27.49 -12.72 -35.42
N ASP A 139 27.89 -12.98 -34.15
CA ASP A 139 29.23 -13.39 -33.61
C ASP A 139 30.52 -12.53 -33.90
N MET A 140 31.66 -12.55 -33.16
CA MET A 140 32.15 -13.29 -31.96
C MET A 140 33.29 -12.55 -31.18
N GLN A 141 33.32 -12.68 -29.84
CA GLN A 141 34.45 -12.74 -28.84
C GLN A 141 35.71 -11.79 -28.79
N HIS A 142 35.90 -11.21 -27.57
CA HIS A 142 37.08 -10.77 -26.73
C HIS A 142 38.57 -10.91 -27.17
N PRO A 143 39.60 -10.23 -26.54
CA PRO A 143 39.64 -9.61 -25.19
C PRO A 143 40.40 -8.26 -24.96
N GLY A 144 40.06 -7.58 -23.85
CA GLY A 144 41.01 -6.92 -22.92
C GLY A 144 41.73 -5.59 -23.29
N GLY A 145 41.42 -4.51 -22.55
CA GLY A 145 42.50 -3.63 -22.04
C GLY A 145 42.59 -2.17 -22.51
N ASP A 146 41.58 -1.63 -23.20
CA ASP A 146 41.32 -0.18 -23.32
C ASP A 146 39.89 -0.05 -23.90
N GLU A 147 39.06 0.86 -23.37
CA GLU A 147 37.66 0.97 -23.82
C GLU A 147 37.59 1.68 -25.18
N LEU A 148 37.73 0.90 -26.25
CA LEU A 148 37.71 1.36 -27.65
C LEU A 148 36.29 1.30 -28.22
N VAL A 149 35.82 2.42 -28.78
CA VAL A 149 34.58 2.49 -29.54
C VAL A 149 34.88 2.07 -30.98
N PHE A 150 34.25 1.00 -31.44
CA PHE A 150 34.40 0.52 -32.81
C PHE A 150 33.43 1.26 -33.73
N VAL A 151 33.98 2.04 -34.67
CA VAL A 151 33.20 2.88 -35.57
C VAL A 151 33.27 2.32 -36.99
N ARG A 152 32.10 2.10 -37.59
CA ARG A 152 31.99 1.76 -39.01
C ARG A 152 32.13 3.01 -39.85
N VAL A 153 33.28 3.17 -40.50
CA VAL A 153 33.56 4.29 -41.40
C VAL A 153 33.34 3.82 -42.83
N MET A 154 32.47 4.53 -43.56
CA MET A 154 32.26 4.32 -44.98
C MET A 154 33.30 5.15 -45.75
N GLY A 155 34.19 4.47 -46.49
CA GLY A 155 35.13 5.14 -47.38
C GLY A 155 34.41 5.82 -48.55
N PRO A 156 35.07 6.75 -49.27
CA PRO A 156 34.45 7.50 -50.38
C PRO A 156 33.97 6.63 -51.55
N ASN A 157 34.41 5.36 -51.60
CA ASN A 157 34.02 4.38 -52.62
C ASN A 157 32.91 3.41 -52.12
N GLY A 158 32.28 3.69 -50.98
CA GLY A 158 31.24 2.84 -50.37
C GLY A 158 31.75 1.64 -49.57
N GLU A 159 33.07 1.39 -49.56
CA GLU A 159 33.67 0.31 -48.79
C GLU A 159 33.62 0.62 -47.28
N VAL A 160 32.93 -0.22 -46.50
CA VAL A 160 32.72 -0.02 -45.06
C VAL A 160 33.77 -0.80 -44.26
N ARG A 161 34.55 -0.10 -43.43
CA ARG A 161 35.55 -0.71 -42.54
C ARG A 161 35.25 -0.36 -41.09
N THR A 162 35.35 -1.34 -40.20
CA THR A 162 35.24 -1.14 -38.76
C THR A 162 36.61 -0.76 -38.19
N VAL A 163 36.71 0.38 -37.52
CA VAL A 163 37.97 0.89 -36.96
C VAL A 163 37.80 1.12 -35.45
N PRO A 164 38.68 0.57 -34.59
CA PRO A 164 38.71 0.92 -33.17
C PRO A 164 39.22 2.35 -32.97
N LEU A 165 38.50 3.16 -32.20
CA LEU A 165 38.87 4.52 -31.81
C LEU A 165 38.65 4.73 -30.31
N GLN A 166 39.49 5.52 -29.64
CA GLN A 166 39.21 5.90 -28.26
C GLN A 166 38.01 6.89 -28.20
N PRO A 167 37.11 6.79 -27.20
CA PRO A 167 35.86 7.55 -27.13
C PRO A 167 36.06 9.07 -27.24
N GLN A 168 37.12 9.59 -26.62
CA GLN A 168 37.47 11.01 -26.61
C GLN A 168 37.90 11.50 -28.00
N LEU A 169 38.58 10.64 -28.78
CA LEU A 169 38.98 10.93 -30.15
C LEU A 169 37.76 10.90 -31.09
N LEU A 170 36.84 9.96 -30.89
CA LEU A 170 35.58 9.92 -31.64
C LEU A 170 34.74 11.19 -31.41
N ALA A 171 34.57 11.60 -30.15
CA ALA A 171 33.84 12.81 -29.80
C ALA A 171 34.46 14.06 -30.47
N SER A 172 35.80 14.16 -30.47
CA SER A 172 36.54 15.23 -31.15
C SER A 172 36.31 15.24 -32.67
N LEU A 173 36.38 14.08 -33.33
CA LEU A 173 36.20 13.96 -34.79
C LEU A 173 34.75 14.19 -35.27
N VAL A 174 33.76 13.93 -34.41
CA VAL A 174 32.35 14.26 -34.67
C VAL A 174 32.11 15.76 -34.42
N GLN A 175 32.66 16.34 -33.35
CA GLN A 175 32.57 17.79 -33.09
C GLN A 175 33.29 18.64 -34.14
N SER A 176 34.43 18.18 -34.69
CA SER A 176 35.11 18.84 -35.80
C SER A 176 34.41 18.65 -37.16
N GLY A 177 33.35 17.83 -37.21
CA GLY A 177 32.60 17.52 -38.43
C GLY A 177 33.35 16.63 -39.43
N GLN A 178 34.48 16.04 -39.03
CA GLN A 178 35.30 15.13 -39.84
C GLN A 178 34.70 13.72 -39.95
N LEU A 179 33.84 13.32 -38.99
CA LEU A 179 32.96 12.16 -39.09
C LEU A 179 31.49 12.60 -39.12
N ARG A 180 30.70 12.02 -40.02
CA ARG A 180 29.26 12.27 -40.18
C ARG A 180 28.48 10.95 -40.13
N MET A 181 27.42 10.92 -39.35
CA MET A 181 26.58 9.72 -39.15
C MET A 181 25.47 9.65 -40.20
N GLY A 182 25.27 8.49 -40.84
CA GLY A 182 24.20 8.23 -41.83
C GLY A 182 23.30 7.05 -41.44
N ARG A 183 22.07 7.02 -41.96
CA ARG A 183 21.09 5.94 -41.74
C ARG A 183 20.88 5.09 -43.02
N PRO A 184 20.80 3.75 -42.93
CA PRO A 184 20.24 2.88 -43.97
C PRO A 184 18.74 2.58 -43.73
N PRO A 185 18.00 2.04 -44.73
CA PRO A 185 16.53 1.93 -44.72
C PRO A 185 15.99 0.52 -44.39
N GLN A 186 14.70 0.45 -44.05
CA GLN A 186 13.89 -0.78 -43.86
C GLN A 186 12.66 -0.76 -44.80
N GLY A 187 11.97 -1.89 -44.98
CA GLY A 187 10.76 -1.95 -45.81
C GLY A 187 9.76 -3.04 -45.41
N ASP A 188 8.47 -2.74 -45.62
CA ASP A 188 7.34 -3.64 -45.38
C ASP A 188 7.09 -4.57 -46.58
N THR A 189 7.26 -5.88 -46.40
CA THR A 189 6.67 -6.91 -47.31
C THR A 189 6.17 -8.16 -46.56
N ILE A 190 6.62 -8.40 -45.33
CA ILE A 190 6.55 -9.72 -44.68
C ILE A 190 5.21 -10.03 -43.98
N ARG A 191 4.50 -9.02 -43.45
CA ARG A 191 3.31 -9.23 -42.57
C ARG A 191 2.08 -9.90 -43.20
N ARG A 192 2.10 -10.23 -44.50
CA ARG A 192 1.02 -10.98 -45.16
C ARG A 192 1.29 -12.48 -45.33
N GLN A 193 2.49 -12.95 -45.03
CA GLN A 193 2.81 -14.39 -45.13
C GLN A 193 2.61 -15.12 -43.78
N MET A 194 2.77 -14.41 -42.66
CA MET A 194 2.68 -15.02 -41.32
C MET A 194 1.28 -15.49 -40.90
N SER A 195 0.20 -14.93 -41.47
CA SER A 195 -1.17 -15.41 -41.15
C SER A 195 -1.46 -16.78 -41.74
N ASP A 196 -0.87 -17.08 -42.89
CA ASP A 196 -1.19 -18.26 -43.68
C ASP A 196 -0.29 -19.43 -43.21
N GLU A 197 0.95 -19.15 -42.79
CA GLU A 197 1.85 -20.12 -42.15
C GLU A 197 1.43 -20.57 -40.73
N GLU A 198 0.64 -19.77 -40.00
CA GLU A 198 0.11 -20.17 -38.67
C GLU A 198 -1.10 -21.13 -38.79
N GLU A 199 -1.92 -21.05 -39.84
CA GLU A 199 -3.00 -22.02 -40.08
C GLU A 199 -2.48 -23.36 -40.62
N GLU A 200 -1.46 -23.38 -41.50
CA GLU A 200 -0.88 -24.65 -42.00
C GLU A 200 -0.19 -25.48 -40.89
N ARG A 201 0.45 -24.81 -39.90
CA ARG A 201 1.11 -25.53 -38.78
C ARG A 201 0.16 -26.20 -37.79
N GLU A 202 -1.03 -25.65 -37.57
CA GLU A 202 -2.03 -26.28 -36.71
C GLU A 202 -2.70 -27.51 -37.34
N GLU A 203 -2.57 -27.72 -38.66
CA GLU A 203 -2.98 -28.97 -39.32
C GLU A 203 -1.85 -30.03 -39.30
N GLU A 204 -0.59 -29.65 -39.56
CA GLU A 204 0.55 -30.60 -39.50
C GLU A 204 0.76 -31.20 -38.10
N GLU A 205 0.63 -30.43 -37.00
CA GLU A 205 0.77 -30.97 -35.64
C GLU A 205 -0.34 -31.98 -35.27
N LYS A 206 -1.49 -31.99 -35.98
CA LYS A 206 -2.57 -32.97 -35.74
C LYS A 206 -2.40 -34.28 -36.53
N GLU A 207 -1.65 -34.27 -37.62
CA GLU A 207 -1.28 -35.52 -38.31
C GLU A 207 -0.05 -36.20 -37.65
N ALA A 208 0.81 -35.43 -36.98
CA ALA A 208 2.02 -35.94 -36.33
C ALA A 208 1.82 -36.73 -35.01
N GLU A 209 0.68 -36.58 -34.31
CA GLU A 209 0.34 -37.42 -33.14
C GLU A 209 -0.43 -38.71 -33.50
N GLY A 210 -0.61 -39.01 -34.80
CA GLY A 210 -1.45 -40.11 -35.29
C GLY A 210 -0.75 -41.44 -35.56
N ASP A 211 0.58 -41.48 -35.63
CA ASP A 211 1.35 -42.64 -36.16
C ASP A 211 2.49 -43.07 -35.23
N ASP A 212 2.14 -43.73 -34.12
CA ASP A 212 3.09 -44.53 -33.32
C ASP A 212 2.35 -45.47 -32.34
N ARG A 213 1.66 -46.52 -32.86
CA ARG A 213 1.19 -47.72 -32.11
C ARG A 213 0.46 -48.78 -32.96
N GLU A 214 1.25 -49.64 -33.61
CA GLU A 214 0.99 -51.02 -34.08
C GLU A 214 2.28 -51.39 -34.86
N GLU A 215 2.93 -52.56 -34.77
CA GLU A 215 2.54 -53.90 -34.34
C GLU A 215 3.68 -54.57 -33.53
N ASP A 216 3.35 -55.50 -32.62
CA ASP A 216 3.96 -56.85 -32.56
C ASP A 216 3.23 -57.69 -31.49
N GLU A 217 2.44 -58.66 -31.96
CA GLU A 217 1.91 -59.78 -31.17
C GLU A 217 3.05 -60.82 -30.96
N GLU A 218 3.01 -61.88 -30.13
CA GLU A 218 1.91 -62.73 -29.68
C GLU A 218 2.38 -63.64 -28.51
N ALA A 219 1.48 -64.50 -28.00
CA ALA A 219 1.70 -65.78 -27.27
C ALA A 219 1.50 -65.87 -25.73
N GLU A 220 0.32 -66.41 -25.39
CA GLU A 220 -0.02 -67.34 -24.27
C GLU A 220 0.04 -66.89 -22.77
N ALA A 221 -0.84 -67.36 -21.87
CA ALA A 221 -2.20 -67.95 -21.96
C ALA A 221 -2.85 -68.07 -20.55
N ALA A 222 -4.20 -68.10 -20.50
CA ALA A 222 -5.09 -68.51 -19.39
C ALA A 222 -5.13 -67.67 -18.08
N GLY A 223 -6.29 -67.40 -17.46
CA GLY A 223 -7.67 -67.67 -17.91
C GLY A 223 -8.78 -67.27 -16.92
N GLU A 224 -10.01 -67.18 -17.48
CA GLU A 224 -11.36 -67.34 -16.88
C GLU A 224 -11.91 -66.38 -15.77
N GLY A 225 -13.20 -66.00 -15.92
CA GLY A 225 -13.99 -65.31 -14.90
C GLY A 225 -15.15 -64.45 -15.42
N GLU A 226 -16.27 -65.05 -15.82
CA GLU A 226 -17.44 -64.37 -16.44
C GLU A 226 -18.30 -63.52 -15.47
N GLY A 227 -19.11 -62.58 -16.00
CA GLY A 227 -20.14 -61.86 -15.23
C GLY A 227 -20.91 -60.75 -15.97
N GLN A 228 -21.78 -61.10 -16.93
CA GLN A 228 -22.60 -60.12 -17.69
C GLN A 228 -23.84 -59.63 -16.91
N ALA A 229 -24.29 -58.39 -17.16
CA ALA A 229 -25.66 -58.07 -17.67
C ALA A 229 -25.94 -56.57 -17.90
N ALA A 230 -26.67 -56.25 -18.97
CA ALA A 230 -27.15 -54.91 -19.37
C ALA A 230 -28.53 -54.57 -18.74
N GLY A 231 -29.12 -53.36 -18.82
CA GLY A 231 -28.73 -52.05 -19.37
C GLY A 231 -29.94 -51.14 -19.73
N LYS A 232 -29.69 -50.02 -20.44
CA LYS A 232 -30.62 -49.12 -21.21
C LYS A 232 -31.65 -48.18 -20.50
N LYS A 233 -31.40 -46.86 -20.67
CA LYS A 233 -32.27 -45.78 -21.27
C LYS A 233 -33.78 -45.72 -20.87
N LYS A 234 -34.39 -44.59 -20.47
CA LYS A 234 -34.59 -43.32 -21.24
C LYS A 234 -35.39 -42.23 -20.46
N ARG A 235 -35.38 -40.96 -20.93
CA ARG A 235 -36.07 -39.74 -20.40
C ARG A 235 -37.59 -39.67 -20.71
N LYS A 236 -38.43 -39.05 -19.85
CA LYS A 236 -39.37 -37.94 -20.22
C LYS A 236 -40.19 -37.24 -19.09
N LYS A 237 -40.06 -35.90 -19.05
CA LYS A 237 -40.99 -34.76 -18.75
C LYS A 237 -42.38 -34.91 -18.05
N ARG A 238 -42.60 -33.94 -17.12
CA ARG A 238 -43.80 -33.06 -16.84
C ARG A 238 -45.10 -33.65 -16.23
N SER A 239 -45.56 -33.05 -15.12
CA SER A 239 -46.73 -32.13 -15.08
C SER A 239 -46.89 -31.47 -13.68
N LYS A 240 -47.92 -30.62 -13.47
CA LYS A 240 -47.98 -29.54 -12.43
C LYS A 240 -49.42 -29.30 -11.94
N ALA A 241 -49.70 -29.36 -10.62
CA ALA A 241 -50.87 -28.75 -9.93
C ALA A 241 -50.85 -29.01 -8.39
N LYS A 242 -51.63 -28.37 -7.49
CA LYS A 242 -52.07 -26.96 -7.28
C LYS A 242 -52.98 -26.89 -6.02
N SER A 243 -52.66 -26.08 -4.99
CA SER A 243 -53.58 -25.64 -3.89
C SER A 243 -52.89 -24.51 -3.09
N SER A 244 -53.37 -23.26 -3.05
CA SER A 244 -54.48 -22.68 -2.24
C SER A 244 -54.26 -22.82 -0.72
N ALA A 245 -54.34 -21.78 0.13
CA ALA A 245 -54.98 -20.45 -0.03
C ALA A 245 -54.29 -19.32 0.78
N ALA A 246 -54.79 -18.09 0.59
CA ALA A 246 -54.44 -16.80 1.23
C ALA A 246 -55.75 -15.95 1.32
N PRO A 247 -55.78 -14.61 1.58
CA PRO A 247 -54.79 -13.68 2.15
C PRO A 247 -55.28 -13.30 3.59
N PRO A 248 -55.53 -12.04 4.07
CA PRO A 248 -55.33 -10.64 3.60
C PRO A 248 -54.04 -10.00 4.19
N LYS A 249 -53.90 -8.65 4.27
CA LYS A 249 -53.60 -7.65 3.21
C LYS A 249 -53.40 -6.25 3.86
N GLU A 250 -52.99 -5.27 3.04
CA GLU A 250 -52.81 -3.79 3.23
C GLU A 250 -51.35 -3.34 3.47
N GLY A 251 -50.76 -2.43 2.67
CA GLY A 251 -51.12 -1.84 1.36
C GLY A 251 -49.84 -1.22 0.73
N GLU A 252 -49.48 -1.53 -0.51
CA GLU A 252 -49.82 -0.82 -1.77
C GLU A 252 -49.19 0.59 -1.93
N ALA A 253 -48.16 0.68 -2.79
CA ALA A 253 -47.99 1.72 -3.83
C ALA A 253 -46.87 1.29 -4.82
N GLU A 254 -47.19 1.14 -6.10
CA GLU A 254 -46.27 0.75 -7.18
C GLU A 254 -45.65 1.99 -7.87
N LEU A 255 -44.55 1.81 -8.60
CA LEU A 255 -44.21 2.57 -9.81
C LEU A 255 -43.31 1.73 -10.74
N GLU A 256 -43.38 2.01 -12.04
CA GLU A 256 -43.12 1.05 -13.13
C GLU A 256 -41.64 0.83 -13.50
N GLU A 257 -41.27 -0.41 -13.84
CA GLU A 257 -40.02 -0.73 -14.55
C GLU A 257 -40.26 -0.81 -16.08
N LYS A 258 -39.28 -0.33 -16.86
CA LYS A 258 -39.19 -0.59 -18.31
C LYS A 258 -38.04 -1.55 -18.59
N GLU A 259 -38.34 -2.64 -19.27
CA GLU A 259 -37.34 -3.62 -19.72
C GLU A 259 -36.42 -3.05 -20.81
N GLY A 260 -35.15 -3.43 -20.75
CA GLY A 260 -34.14 -3.26 -21.80
C GLY A 260 -33.07 -4.34 -21.63
N GLU A 261 -32.81 -5.12 -22.68
CA GLU A 261 -32.04 -6.36 -22.59
C GLU A 261 -30.52 -6.15 -22.42
N GLY A 262 -29.91 -6.94 -21.53
CA GLY A 262 -28.63 -7.59 -21.80
C GLY A 262 -27.33 -6.90 -21.37
N ASP A 263 -26.94 -7.05 -20.11
CA ASP A 263 -25.62 -7.65 -19.81
C ASP A 263 -25.62 -8.39 -18.46
N GLY A 264 -24.95 -9.54 -18.39
CA GLY A 264 -25.18 -10.59 -17.39
C GLY A 264 -24.33 -10.49 -16.12
N LEU A 265 -24.60 -9.51 -15.25
CA LEU A 265 -24.06 -9.44 -13.88
C LEU A 265 -25.17 -9.14 -12.88
N SER A 266 -25.16 -9.75 -11.70
CA SER A 266 -26.19 -9.46 -10.70
C SER A 266 -26.13 -8.01 -10.24
N SER A 267 -27.26 -7.42 -9.84
CA SER A 267 -27.31 -6.03 -9.36
C SER A 267 -26.37 -5.80 -8.15
N GLN A 268 -26.08 -6.85 -7.39
CA GLN A 268 -25.14 -6.84 -6.27
C GLN A 268 -23.67 -6.84 -6.74
N GLU A 269 -23.32 -7.57 -7.79
CA GLU A 269 -21.98 -7.54 -8.42
C GLU A 269 -21.75 -6.25 -9.22
N GLN A 270 -22.80 -5.70 -9.85
CA GLN A 270 -22.74 -4.38 -10.47
C GLN A 270 -22.54 -3.29 -9.40
N LEU A 271 -23.27 -3.34 -8.28
CA LEU A 271 -23.07 -2.42 -7.17
C LEU A 271 -21.67 -2.58 -6.54
N LEU A 272 -21.20 -3.81 -6.32
CA LEU A 272 -19.84 -4.08 -5.83
C LEU A 272 -18.74 -3.66 -6.81
N SER A 273 -18.94 -3.79 -8.13
CA SER A 273 -17.96 -3.33 -9.12
C SER A 273 -17.98 -1.80 -9.32
N ILE A 274 -19.13 -1.15 -9.13
CA ILE A 274 -19.24 0.31 -9.04
C ILE A 274 -18.54 0.82 -7.78
N LEU A 275 -18.76 0.19 -6.61
CA LEU A 275 -18.07 0.49 -5.36
C LEU A 275 -16.54 0.25 -5.45
N ARG A 276 -16.10 -0.83 -6.11
CA ARG A 276 -14.67 -1.10 -6.38
C ARG A 276 -14.06 -0.14 -7.40
N ARG A 277 -14.84 0.41 -8.34
CA ARG A 277 -14.39 1.47 -9.26
C ARG A 277 -14.29 2.83 -8.57
N SER A 278 -15.09 3.08 -7.54
CA SER A 278 -14.99 4.29 -6.72
C SER A 278 -14.00 4.13 -5.56
N ARG A 279 -12.69 4.22 -5.88
CA ARG A 279 -11.60 4.48 -4.91
C ARG A 279 -11.67 5.89 -4.28
N ILE A 280 -12.86 6.29 -3.83
CA ILE A 280 -13.17 7.60 -3.26
C ILE A 280 -12.83 7.64 -1.75
N CYS A 281 -12.46 6.50 -1.15
CA CYS A 281 -12.14 6.40 0.28
C CYS A 281 -10.74 6.94 0.66
N GLU A 282 -9.71 6.78 -0.20
CA GLU A 282 -8.35 7.25 0.10
C GLU A 282 -8.28 8.77 0.30
N GLU A 283 -8.89 9.55 -0.59
CA GLU A 283 -8.97 11.02 -0.46
C GLU A 283 -9.74 11.42 0.80
N SER A 284 -10.83 10.71 1.12
CA SER A 284 -11.63 10.96 2.33
C SER A 284 -10.90 10.73 3.66
N ARG A 285 -9.75 10.05 3.68
CA ARG A 285 -8.87 9.93 4.85
C ARG A 285 -7.67 10.88 4.83
N ARG A 286 -7.35 11.49 3.68
CA ARG A 286 -6.26 12.46 3.48
C ARG A 286 -6.69 13.93 3.56
N HIS A 287 -7.99 14.24 3.66
CA HIS A 287 -8.45 15.62 3.86
C HIS A 287 -7.96 16.20 5.19
N VAL A 288 -6.85 16.94 5.13
CA VAL A 288 -6.30 17.81 6.19
C VAL A 288 -7.29 18.91 6.60
N GLU A 289 -8.24 19.26 5.73
CA GLU A 289 -9.18 20.38 5.88
C GLU A 289 -10.47 20.04 6.64
N ARG A 290 -10.56 18.87 7.29
CA ARG A 290 -11.72 18.57 8.15
C ARG A 290 -11.51 19.23 9.53
N PRO A 291 -12.44 20.08 10.02
CA PRO A 291 -12.35 20.59 11.38
C PRO A 291 -12.42 19.42 12.36
N HIS A 292 -11.66 19.49 13.46
CA HIS A 292 -11.61 18.44 14.46
C HIS A 292 -12.10 18.94 15.84
N PRO A 293 -13.39 19.33 16.04
CA PRO A 293 -13.86 20.05 17.23
C PRO A 293 -13.62 19.40 18.60
N PHE A 294 -13.21 18.13 18.62
CA PHE A 294 -12.70 17.48 19.82
C PHE A 294 -11.19 17.71 19.98
N TRP A 295 -10.37 17.34 18.99
CA TRP A 295 -8.91 17.44 19.04
C TRP A 295 -8.41 18.89 19.14
N ASP A 296 -9.13 19.84 18.54
CA ASP A 296 -8.88 21.29 18.66
C ASP A 296 -8.99 21.80 20.12
N THR A 297 -9.50 20.97 21.05
CA THR A 297 -9.60 21.25 22.49
C THR A 297 -8.68 20.39 23.36
N GLN A 298 -7.82 19.56 22.75
CA GLN A 298 -6.89 18.67 23.45
C GLN A 298 -5.46 19.24 23.42
N PRO A 299 -4.59 18.88 24.39
CA PRO A 299 -3.19 19.29 24.40
C PRO A 299 -2.40 18.47 23.36
N VAL A 300 -2.63 18.75 22.07
CA VAL A 300 -1.92 18.20 20.92
C VAL A 300 -1.59 19.35 19.95
N PRO A 301 -0.51 19.25 19.15
CA PRO A 301 -0.23 20.29 18.16
C PRO A 301 -1.35 20.36 17.11
N SER A 302 -1.77 21.58 16.72
CA SER A 302 -2.72 21.75 15.62
C SER A 302 -2.09 21.34 14.28
N MET A 303 -2.93 21.03 13.28
CA MET A 303 -2.46 20.70 11.93
C MET A 303 -1.69 21.85 11.26
N GLU A 304 -2.04 23.10 11.61
CA GLU A 304 -1.46 24.33 11.07
C GLU A 304 -0.17 24.76 11.77
N ALA A 305 0.13 24.22 12.95
CA ALA A 305 1.37 24.53 13.65
C ALA A 305 2.58 24.05 12.84
N GLU A 306 3.68 24.79 12.90
CA GLU A 306 4.98 24.32 12.40
C GLU A 306 5.60 23.27 13.35
N TYR A 307 6.58 22.51 12.89
CA TYR A 307 7.35 21.64 13.78
C TYR A 307 8.44 22.47 14.47
N GLY A 308 8.27 22.71 15.77
CA GLY A 308 9.29 23.35 16.59
C GLY A 308 10.56 22.50 16.69
N GLN A 309 11.68 23.15 17.02
CA GLN A 309 12.94 22.45 17.34
C GLN A 309 12.98 21.95 18.79
N ASP A 310 12.09 22.43 19.65
CA ASP A 310 12.03 22.08 21.07
C ASP A 310 11.09 20.90 21.35
N SER A 311 11.40 20.12 22.39
CA SER A 311 10.57 19.02 22.89
C SER A 311 10.14 19.26 24.33
N GLY A 312 8.85 19.05 24.62
CA GLY A 312 8.28 19.30 25.94
C GLY A 312 6.77 19.12 26.02
N PRO A 313 6.16 19.25 27.21
CA PRO A 313 4.72 19.21 27.38
C PRO A 313 4.03 20.41 26.71
N ILE A 314 2.71 20.30 26.50
CA ILE A 314 1.90 21.35 25.86
C ILE A 314 1.09 22.11 26.91
N ASP A 315 0.37 21.37 27.77
CA ASP A 315 -0.21 21.89 29.01
C ASP A 315 0.81 21.79 30.15
N ASP A 316 0.81 22.78 31.06
CA ASP A 316 1.50 22.67 32.34
C ASP A 316 1.01 21.44 33.11
N LEU A 317 1.95 20.71 33.73
CA LEU A 317 1.64 19.53 34.54
C LEU A 317 0.88 19.96 35.80
N LYS A 318 -0.30 19.38 36.02
CA LYS A 318 -1.17 19.67 37.15
C LYS A 318 -0.88 18.72 38.31
N ASN A 319 -1.44 18.99 39.49
CA ASN A 319 -1.43 18.02 40.58
C ASN A 319 -2.56 16.97 40.35
N PRO A 320 -2.34 15.65 40.57
CA PRO A 320 -3.41 14.66 40.65
C PRO A 320 -4.62 15.04 41.53
N ASP A 321 -4.41 15.86 42.56
CA ASP A 321 -5.47 16.40 43.43
C ASP A 321 -6.41 17.38 42.69
N GLU A 322 -5.92 18.06 41.63
CA GLU A 322 -6.72 18.97 40.79
C GLU A 322 -7.56 18.22 39.75
N VAL A 323 -7.27 16.92 39.54
CA VAL A 323 -8.06 16.06 38.64
C VAL A 323 -9.36 15.69 39.34
N ARG A 324 -10.50 15.82 38.65
CA ARG A 324 -11.81 15.43 39.19
C ARG A 324 -11.86 13.94 39.61
N ASP A 325 -12.36 13.68 40.82
CA ASP A 325 -12.54 12.32 41.35
C ASP A 325 -13.67 11.56 40.66
N GLU A 326 -14.79 12.23 40.42
CA GLU A 326 -15.95 11.63 39.76
C GLU A 326 -15.67 11.38 38.26
N PRO A 327 -16.12 10.24 37.70
CA PRO A 327 -16.07 9.96 36.28
C PRO A 327 -16.78 11.02 35.42
N TYR A 328 -16.44 11.11 34.14
CA TYR A 328 -17.22 11.91 33.20
C TYR A 328 -18.66 11.38 33.06
N PRO A 329 -19.68 12.27 32.93
CA PRO A 329 -21.07 11.84 32.82
C PRO A 329 -21.33 11.07 31.52
N LEU A 330 -22.05 9.95 31.64
CA LEU A 330 -22.64 9.21 30.54
C LEU A 330 -24.17 9.44 30.52
N PRO A 331 -24.85 9.24 29.38
CA PRO A 331 -26.31 9.16 29.34
C PRO A 331 -26.82 8.00 30.20
N ASP A 332 -27.99 8.15 30.84
CA ASP A 332 -28.53 7.22 31.84
C ASP A 332 -28.66 5.76 31.38
N GLN A 333 -28.69 5.50 30.06
CA GLN A 333 -28.75 4.17 29.47
C GLN A 333 -27.39 3.46 29.42
N PHE A 334 -26.31 4.10 29.87
CA PHE A 334 -24.95 3.56 29.87
C PHE A 334 -24.29 3.68 31.23
N GLU A 335 -23.29 2.84 31.47
CA GLU A 335 -22.46 2.90 32.67
C GLU A 335 -21.00 2.56 32.34
N TRP A 336 -20.08 3.14 33.12
CA TRP A 336 -18.67 2.83 33.05
C TRP A 336 -18.39 1.47 33.69
N CYS A 337 -17.55 0.66 33.06
CA CYS A 337 -16.95 -0.51 33.69
C CYS A 337 -15.43 -0.47 33.55
N THR A 338 -14.76 -1.25 34.39
CA THR A 338 -13.32 -1.53 34.30
C THR A 338 -13.20 -3.00 33.95
N CYS A 339 -12.72 -3.31 32.75
CA CYS A 339 -12.81 -4.67 32.23
C CYS A 339 -11.67 -5.56 32.74
N ASN A 340 -12.01 -6.76 33.20
CA ASN A 340 -11.06 -7.71 33.76
C ASN A 340 -10.66 -8.80 32.76
N VAL A 341 -9.52 -8.64 32.10
CA VAL A 341 -8.96 -9.63 31.16
C VAL A 341 -8.54 -10.96 31.81
N ASP A 342 -8.47 -11.04 33.14
CA ASP A 342 -8.27 -12.30 33.86
C ASP A 342 -9.55 -13.16 33.93
N ASP A 343 -10.73 -12.55 33.77
CA ASP A 343 -12.00 -13.29 33.65
C ASP A 343 -12.20 -13.74 32.19
N ASP A 344 -12.35 -15.06 31.97
CA ASP A 344 -12.63 -15.62 30.65
C ASP A 344 -13.95 -15.11 30.04
N ALA A 345 -14.94 -14.73 30.85
CA ALA A 345 -16.20 -14.19 30.36
C ALA A 345 -16.02 -12.75 29.84
N GLU A 346 -15.43 -11.86 30.64
CA GLU A 346 -15.17 -10.48 30.20
C GLU A 346 -14.13 -10.42 29.07
N ALA A 347 -13.09 -11.26 29.08
CA ALA A 347 -12.13 -11.34 27.99
C ALA A 347 -12.79 -11.77 26.67
N LYS A 348 -13.76 -12.70 26.71
CA LYS A 348 -14.58 -13.06 25.54
C LYS A 348 -15.51 -11.93 25.09
N GLU A 349 -16.02 -11.11 25.99
CA GLU A 349 -16.83 -9.93 25.61
C GLU A 349 -15.98 -8.83 24.96
N ILE A 350 -14.75 -8.57 25.45
CA ILE A 350 -13.79 -7.67 24.80
C ILE A 350 -13.46 -8.21 23.41
N TYR A 351 -13.10 -9.50 23.32
CA TYR A 351 -12.83 -10.19 22.06
C TYR A 351 -13.98 -10.03 21.06
N LEU A 352 -15.22 -10.32 21.46
CA LEU A 352 -16.42 -10.17 20.61
C LEU A 352 -16.68 -8.72 20.21
N LEU A 353 -16.47 -7.74 21.10
CA LEU A 353 -16.59 -6.33 20.74
C LEU A 353 -15.58 -5.98 19.63
N LEU A 354 -14.32 -6.40 19.77
CA LEU A 354 -13.26 -6.11 18.81
C LEU A 354 -13.48 -6.85 17.48
N SER A 355 -13.69 -8.16 17.52
CA SER A 355 -13.90 -9.00 16.33
C SER A 355 -15.23 -8.76 15.61
N GLU A 356 -16.17 -8.00 16.19
CA GLU A 356 -17.37 -7.50 15.49
C GLU A 356 -17.25 -6.01 15.05
N ASN A 357 -16.46 -5.18 15.76
CA ASN A 357 -16.57 -3.70 15.67
C ASN A 357 -15.24 -2.93 15.64
N TYR A 358 -14.07 -3.58 15.58
CA TYR A 358 -12.78 -2.89 15.48
C TYR A 358 -12.41 -2.52 14.02
N VAL A 359 -11.12 -2.40 13.74
CA VAL A 359 -10.57 -2.03 12.43
C VAL A 359 -10.92 -3.08 11.38
N GLU A 360 -11.40 -2.59 10.25
CA GLU A 360 -11.68 -3.34 9.02
C GLU A 360 -10.83 -2.70 7.91
N ASP A 361 -10.39 -3.50 6.94
CA ASP A 361 -9.77 -3.01 5.72
C ASP A 361 -10.75 -2.18 4.88
N ASP A 362 -10.24 -1.43 3.91
CA ASP A 362 -11.02 -0.45 3.16
C ASP A 362 -12.09 -1.08 2.26
N ASP A 363 -11.89 -2.34 1.85
CA ASP A 363 -12.86 -3.16 1.11
C ASP A 363 -13.75 -4.04 2.03
N SER A 364 -13.54 -4.01 3.36
CA SER A 364 -14.24 -4.85 4.35
C SER A 364 -14.17 -6.36 4.06
N MET A 365 -13.04 -6.84 3.52
CA MET A 365 -12.75 -8.25 3.28
C MET A 365 -12.05 -8.93 4.48
N PHE A 366 -11.35 -8.15 5.31
CA PHE A 366 -10.52 -8.62 6.42
C PHE A 366 -10.79 -7.82 7.70
N ARG A 367 -10.95 -8.53 8.82
CA ARG A 367 -11.07 -7.91 10.15
C ARG A 367 -10.10 -8.58 11.12
N PHE A 368 -9.37 -7.77 11.89
CA PHE A 368 -8.42 -8.30 12.88
C PHE A 368 -9.12 -9.19 13.92
N ASP A 369 -8.48 -10.31 14.20
CA ASP A 369 -8.94 -11.37 15.09
C ASP A 369 -7.96 -11.52 16.26
N TYR A 370 -7.92 -10.50 17.13
CA TYR A 370 -7.07 -10.47 18.31
C TYR A 370 -7.50 -11.55 19.31
N SER A 371 -6.76 -12.66 19.42
CA SER A 371 -7.10 -13.74 20.34
C SER A 371 -7.15 -13.29 21.80
N VAL A 372 -7.86 -14.04 22.65
CA VAL A 372 -7.91 -13.77 24.10
C VAL A 372 -6.51 -13.83 24.72
N GLU A 373 -5.66 -14.72 24.23
CA GLU A 373 -4.26 -14.88 24.62
C GLU A 373 -3.44 -13.65 24.20
N PHE A 374 -3.67 -13.10 23.01
CA PHE A 374 -3.05 -11.86 22.55
C PHE A 374 -3.49 -10.67 23.41
N LEU A 375 -4.79 -10.52 23.67
CA LEU A 375 -5.32 -9.45 24.52
C LEU A 375 -4.75 -9.54 25.95
N ARG A 376 -4.59 -10.75 26.50
CA ARG A 376 -3.94 -10.97 27.80
C ARG A 376 -2.45 -10.66 27.81
N TRP A 377 -1.76 -10.77 26.66
CA TRP A 377 -0.37 -10.36 26.51
C TRP A 377 -0.24 -8.84 26.37
N ALA A 378 -0.97 -8.24 25.42
CA ALA A 378 -0.95 -6.81 25.16
C ALA A 378 -1.42 -5.96 26.36
N LEU A 379 -2.43 -6.41 27.09
CA LEU A 379 -3.07 -5.64 28.18
C LEU A 379 -2.53 -5.97 29.58
N LYS A 380 -1.46 -6.78 29.70
CA LYS A 380 -0.88 -7.10 31.02
C LYS A 380 0.66 -7.06 31.06
N PRO A 381 1.33 -5.99 30.61
CA PRO A 381 2.74 -5.80 30.93
C PRO A 381 2.97 -5.69 32.46
N PRO A 382 4.23 -5.75 32.91
CA PRO A 382 4.59 -5.34 34.26
C PRO A 382 3.99 -3.98 34.63
N GLU A 383 3.64 -3.79 35.91
CA GLU A 383 3.00 -2.58 36.45
C GLU A 383 1.65 -2.17 35.82
N TYR A 384 1.01 -2.97 34.97
CA TYR A 384 -0.27 -2.59 34.35
C TYR A 384 -1.37 -2.27 35.39
N LEU A 385 -2.15 -1.23 35.09
CA LEU A 385 -3.20 -0.73 35.96
C LEU A 385 -4.57 -1.09 35.40
N ARG A 386 -5.28 -2.02 36.05
CA ARG A 386 -6.59 -2.52 35.62
C ARG A 386 -7.59 -1.39 35.35
N GLN A 387 -7.56 -0.30 36.12
CA GLN A 387 -8.41 0.88 35.94
C GLN A 387 -8.26 1.57 34.57
N TRP A 388 -7.15 1.34 33.85
CA TRP A 388 -6.93 1.83 32.50
C TRP A 388 -7.55 0.95 31.40
N HIS A 389 -8.15 -0.20 31.74
CA HIS A 389 -8.99 -0.98 30.82
C HIS A 389 -10.44 -0.49 30.90
N LEU A 390 -10.73 0.59 30.20
CA LEU A 390 -11.99 1.32 30.31
C LEU A 390 -13.03 0.76 29.34
N GLY A 391 -14.17 0.33 29.88
CA GLY A 391 -15.33 -0.09 29.10
C GLY A 391 -16.58 0.75 29.34
N VAL A 392 -17.50 0.72 28.38
CA VAL A 392 -18.86 1.26 28.50
C VAL A 392 -19.85 0.14 28.23
N ARG A 393 -20.78 -0.09 29.16
CA ARG A 393 -21.87 -1.07 29.04
C ARG A 393 -23.21 -0.38 28.91
N VAL A 394 -24.18 -1.07 28.29
CA VAL A 394 -25.59 -0.67 28.34
C VAL A 394 -26.14 -1.00 29.72
N LYS A 395 -26.69 -0.01 30.41
CA LYS A 395 -27.28 -0.14 31.74
C LYS A 395 -28.62 -0.86 31.66
N SER A 396 -28.58 -2.19 31.69
CA SER A 396 -29.75 -3.06 31.59
C SER A 396 -29.65 -4.24 32.55
N LYS A 397 -30.74 -4.50 33.30
CA LYS A 397 -30.84 -5.65 34.22
C LYS A 397 -30.82 -7.02 33.52
N THR A 398 -30.98 -7.07 32.20
CA THR A 398 -31.09 -8.31 31.42
C THR A 398 -30.07 -8.45 30.30
N ASN A 399 -29.36 -7.38 29.93
CA ASN A 399 -28.37 -7.41 28.84
C ASN A 399 -27.34 -6.28 28.97
N ALA A 400 -26.33 -6.49 29.82
CA ALA A 400 -25.25 -5.53 30.08
C ALA A 400 -24.15 -5.55 29.00
N LYS A 401 -24.53 -5.53 27.71
CA LYS A 401 -23.58 -5.66 26.59
C LYS A 401 -22.53 -4.53 26.63
N LEU A 402 -21.26 -4.91 26.47
CA LEU A 402 -20.15 -3.99 26.22
C LEU A 402 -20.30 -3.33 24.84
N VAL A 403 -20.22 -2.00 24.79
CA VAL A 403 -20.48 -1.19 23.57
C VAL A 403 -19.42 -0.15 23.26
N GLY A 404 -18.49 0.08 24.17
CA GLY A 404 -17.29 0.89 23.96
C GLY A 404 -16.14 0.37 24.81
N PHE A 405 -14.91 0.50 24.32
CA PHE A 405 -13.69 0.05 24.98
C PHE A 405 -12.51 0.95 24.58
N ILE A 406 -11.58 1.18 25.50
CA ILE A 406 -10.28 1.83 25.27
C ILE A 406 -9.33 1.37 26.37
N THR A 407 -8.05 1.16 26.04
CA THR A 407 -7.06 0.68 27.01
C THR A 407 -5.85 1.58 27.08
N GLY A 408 -5.30 1.73 28.28
CA GLY A 408 -3.95 2.25 28.51
C GLY A 408 -3.06 1.23 29.21
N ILE A 409 -1.79 1.15 28.82
CA ILE A 409 -0.74 0.38 29.52
C ILE A 409 0.45 1.31 29.86
N PRO A 410 1.20 1.08 30.95
CA PRO A 410 2.35 1.92 31.28
C PRO A 410 3.47 1.72 30.25
N ALA A 411 4.13 2.82 29.88
CA ALA A 411 5.32 2.80 29.03
C ALA A 411 6.30 3.91 29.44
N ASN A 412 7.57 3.58 29.61
CA ASN A 412 8.64 4.58 29.67
C ASN A 412 9.14 4.77 28.24
N VAL A 413 9.05 6.00 27.72
CA VAL A 413 9.36 6.28 26.31
C VAL A 413 10.34 7.45 26.25
N GLN A 414 11.47 7.21 25.59
CA GLN A 414 12.42 8.24 25.22
C GLN A 414 11.89 9.01 24.02
N VAL A 415 11.81 10.34 24.14
CA VAL A 415 11.49 11.28 23.06
C VAL A 415 12.63 12.28 22.92
N TYR A 416 13.43 12.11 21.88
CA TYR A 416 14.73 12.76 21.65
C TYR A 416 15.66 12.60 22.88
N GLU A 417 15.82 13.67 23.67
CA GLU A 417 16.72 13.72 24.82
C GLU A 417 16.04 13.42 26.16
N ARG A 418 14.71 13.24 26.19
CA ARG A 418 13.93 13.08 27.44
C ARG A 418 13.27 11.71 27.53
N SER A 419 13.54 11.00 28.62
CA SER A 419 12.75 9.84 29.04
C SER A 419 11.49 10.33 29.77
N ILE A 420 10.34 9.76 29.42
CA ILE A 420 9.03 10.20 29.88
C ILE A 420 8.23 8.95 30.30
N LYS A 421 7.76 8.92 31.55
CA LYS A 421 6.73 7.96 31.97
C LYS A 421 5.39 8.39 31.40
N MET A 422 4.86 7.61 30.47
CA MET A 422 3.60 7.86 29.76
C MET A 422 2.71 6.63 29.73
N VAL A 423 1.52 6.77 29.15
CA VAL A 423 0.62 5.65 28.85
C VAL A 423 0.62 5.35 27.35
N GLU A 424 0.74 4.09 26.97
CA GLU A 424 0.46 3.64 25.61
C GLU A 424 -1.05 3.38 25.49
N ILE A 425 -1.72 4.05 24.54
CA ILE A 425 -3.16 3.92 24.31
C ILE A 425 -3.42 3.08 23.06
N ASN A 426 -4.24 2.04 23.20
CA ASN A 426 -4.65 1.15 22.11
C ASN A 426 -6.12 0.69 22.29
N PHE A 427 -6.62 -0.14 21.37
CA PHE A 427 -7.93 -0.82 21.41
C PHE A 427 -9.15 0.09 21.58
N LEU A 428 -9.08 1.36 21.12
CA LEU A 428 -10.23 2.26 21.07
C LEU A 428 -11.30 1.73 20.10
N CYS A 429 -12.33 1.12 20.65
CA CYS A 429 -13.43 0.53 19.91
C CYS A 429 -14.78 1.13 20.33
N VAL A 430 -15.63 1.44 19.35
CA VAL A 430 -17.04 1.78 19.55
C VAL A 430 -17.90 0.91 18.66
N HIS A 431 -18.86 0.22 19.28
CA HIS A 431 -19.80 -0.67 18.61
C HIS A 431 -20.49 0.02 17.43
N LYS A 432 -20.59 -0.65 16.27
CA LYS A 432 -20.99 -0.04 14.99
C LYS A 432 -22.25 0.85 15.08
N LYS A 433 -23.27 0.37 15.80
CA LYS A 433 -24.55 1.09 16.05
C LYS A 433 -24.43 2.41 16.83
N LEU A 434 -23.34 2.65 17.55
CA LEU A 434 -23.07 3.88 18.33
C LEU A 434 -22.01 4.80 17.70
N ARG A 435 -21.47 4.43 16.53
CA ARG A 435 -20.57 5.31 15.77
C ARG A 435 -21.30 6.60 15.38
N SER A 436 -20.55 7.68 15.20
CA SER A 436 -21.06 9.05 14.99
C SER A 436 -21.90 9.66 16.14
N LYS A 437 -22.06 8.98 17.30
CA LYS A 437 -22.72 9.53 18.51
C LYS A 437 -21.78 10.20 19.50
N ARG A 438 -20.55 10.54 19.07
CA ARG A 438 -19.50 11.19 19.88
C ARG A 438 -19.06 10.44 21.16
N LEU A 439 -19.26 9.11 21.22
CA LEU A 439 -18.83 8.29 22.36
C LEU A 439 -17.30 8.21 22.52
N ALA A 440 -16.54 8.16 21.42
CA ALA A 440 -15.07 8.10 21.46
C ALA A 440 -14.42 9.31 22.18
N PRO A 441 -14.81 10.58 21.91
CA PRO A 441 -14.43 11.73 22.74
C PRO A 441 -14.67 11.59 24.25
N VAL A 442 -15.73 10.88 24.66
CA VAL A 442 -16.07 10.68 26.08
C VAL A 442 -15.20 9.57 26.69
N LEU A 443 -14.96 8.48 25.95
CA LEU A 443 -13.99 7.45 26.30
C LEU A 443 -12.58 8.04 26.49
N ILE A 444 -12.11 8.87 25.55
CA ILE A 444 -10.79 9.53 25.63
C ILE A 444 -10.71 10.42 26.88
N LYS A 445 -11.71 11.26 27.15
CA LYS A 445 -11.73 12.12 28.35
C LYS A 445 -11.70 11.34 29.66
N GLU A 446 -12.40 10.21 29.76
CA GLU A 446 -12.39 9.39 30.97
C GLU A 446 -11.08 8.59 31.15
N ILE A 447 -10.47 8.05 30.08
CA ILE A 447 -9.14 7.41 30.22
C ILE A 447 -8.07 8.44 30.61
N THR A 448 -8.06 9.63 29.99
CA THR A 448 -7.16 10.72 30.39
C THR A 448 -7.36 11.10 31.87
N ARG A 449 -8.60 11.19 32.36
CA ARG A 449 -8.87 11.45 33.78
C ARG A 449 -8.27 10.37 34.70
N ARG A 450 -8.42 9.09 34.34
CA ARG A 450 -7.88 7.96 35.11
C ARG A 450 -6.36 7.87 35.06
N VAL A 451 -5.73 8.25 33.95
CA VAL A 451 -4.28 8.28 33.79
C VAL A 451 -3.68 9.45 34.59
N ASN A 452 -4.26 10.65 34.48
CA ASN A 452 -3.85 11.83 35.24
C ASN A 452 -3.98 11.65 36.77
N LYS A 453 -4.96 10.86 37.24
CA LYS A 453 -5.08 10.51 38.67
C LYS A 453 -3.90 9.68 39.20
N GLU A 454 -3.21 8.94 38.34
CA GLU A 454 -1.99 8.18 38.67
C GLU A 454 -0.71 9.01 38.44
N ASN A 455 -0.84 10.33 38.30
CA ASN A 455 0.25 11.27 38.03
C ASN A 455 1.00 11.03 36.70
N VAL A 456 0.34 10.45 35.70
CA VAL A 456 0.85 10.31 34.33
C VAL A 456 0.11 11.31 33.44
N TRP A 457 0.84 12.08 32.63
CA TRP A 457 0.29 13.25 31.92
C TRP A 457 0.48 13.24 30.41
N GLN A 458 1.23 12.26 29.90
CA GLN A 458 1.53 12.06 28.48
C GLN A 458 1.00 10.70 28.03
N ALA A 459 0.74 10.57 26.72
CA ALA A 459 0.44 9.29 26.11
C ALA A 459 1.10 9.14 24.73
N VAL A 460 1.32 7.90 24.29
CA VAL A 460 1.65 7.55 22.91
C VAL A 460 0.53 6.70 22.31
N TYR A 461 0.21 6.94 21.05
CA TYR A 461 -0.81 6.17 20.33
C TYR A 461 -0.58 6.20 18.81
N THR A 462 -1.17 5.24 18.11
CA THR A 462 -1.19 5.21 16.64
C THR A 462 -2.60 5.17 16.07
N ALA A 463 -2.76 5.67 14.85
CA ALA A 463 -3.99 5.50 14.07
C ALA A 463 -3.69 5.34 12.58
N GLY A 464 -4.56 4.60 11.86
CA GLY A 464 -4.58 4.55 10.39
C GLY A 464 -5.33 5.72 9.73
N VAL A 465 -5.81 6.68 10.54
CA VAL A 465 -6.46 7.92 10.09
C VAL A 465 -5.66 9.12 10.56
N VAL A 466 -5.63 10.18 9.75
CA VAL A 466 -4.89 11.41 10.10
C VAL A 466 -5.68 12.23 11.13
N LEU A 467 -5.02 12.55 12.24
CA LEU A 467 -5.48 13.41 13.33
C LEU A 467 -4.48 14.56 13.58
N PRO A 468 -4.87 15.66 14.26
CA PRO A 468 -3.94 16.71 14.69
C PRO A 468 -2.99 16.24 15.81
N ARG A 469 -1.67 16.30 15.67
CA ARG A 469 -0.86 16.28 14.43
C ARG A 469 0.14 15.12 14.59
N PRO A 470 0.39 14.29 13.56
CA PRO A 470 1.30 13.16 13.71
C PRO A 470 2.73 13.63 13.98
N VAL A 471 3.46 12.84 14.78
CA VAL A 471 4.91 12.97 14.99
C VAL A 471 5.67 12.27 13.86
N SER A 472 5.13 11.16 13.36
CA SER A 472 5.67 10.41 12.23
C SER A 472 4.57 9.68 11.45
N GLU A 473 4.88 9.34 10.20
CA GLU A 473 4.01 8.62 9.26
C GLU A 473 4.78 7.40 8.74
N CYS A 474 4.42 6.22 9.22
CA CYS A 474 5.03 4.96 8.79
C CYS A 474 4.11 4.23 7.81
N ARG A 475 4.67 3.39 6.94
CA ARG A 475 3.93 2.65 5.91
C ARG A 475 4.05 1.16 6.12
N TYR A 476 2.95 0.42 5.91
CA TYR A 476 2.95 -1.04 5.94
C TYR A 476 3.54 -1.64 4.66
N TYR A 477 4.19 -2.78 4.83
CA TYR A 477 4.80 -3.61 3.81
C TYR A 477 4.42 -5.08 4.06
N HIS A 478 4.22 -5.84 2.98
CA HIS A 478 3.68 -7.19 3.04
C HIS A 478 4.54 -8.16 2.22
N ARG A 479 5.07 -9.19 2.87
CA ARG A 479 5.80 -10.29 2.23
C ARG A 479 4.92 -11.53 2.19
N SER A 480 4.50 -11.93 0.99
CA SER A 480 3.66 -13.12 0.82
C SER A 480 4.41 -14.41 1.15
N LEU A 481 3.92 -15.20 2.11
CA LEU A 481 4.42 -16.54 2.46
C LEU A 481 3.54 -17.66 1.89
N ASN A 482 2.29 -17.35 1.53
CA ASN A 482 1.35 -18.24 0.88
C ASN A 482 0.64 -17.54 -0.31
N PRO A 483 1.34 -17.26 -1.43
CA PRO A 483 0.79 -16.44 -2.50
C PRO A 483 -0.52 -16.98 -3.09
N LYS A 484 -0.66 -18.31 -3.15
CA LYS A 484 -1.88 -18.96 -3.63
C LYS A 484 -3.09 -18.54 -2.80
N LYS A 485 -3.01 -18.68 -1.47
CA LYS A 485 -4.09 -18.29 -0.57
C LYS A 485 -4.35 -16.78 -0.64
N LEU A 486 -3.30 -15.95 -0.55
CA LEU A 486 -3.46 -14.49 -0.58
C LEU A 486 -4.18 -14.00 -1.84
N ILE A 487 -3.92 -14.62 -3.00
CA ILE A 487 -4.60 -14.29 -4.25
C ILE A 487 -6.03 -14.86 -4.29
N GLU A 488 -6.24 -16.10 -3.84
CA GLU A 488 -7.56 -16.73 -3.80
C GLU A 488 -8.54 -16.00 -2.85
N VAL A 489 -8.05 -15.28 -1.83
CA VAL A 489 -8.87 -14.51 -0.87
C VAL A 489 -8.90 -13.00 -1.15
N GLY A 490 -8.27 -12.53 -2.24
CA GLY A 490 -8.27 -11.12 -2.63
C GLY A 490 -7.29 -10.20 -1.89
N PHE A 491 -6.52 -10.69 -0.91
CA PHE A 491 -5.47 -9.94 -0.20
C PHE A 491 -4.32 -9.49 -1.14
N SER A 492 -4.14 -10.19 -2.25
CA SER A 492 -3.15 -9.83 -3.27
C SER A 492 -3.67 -10.15 -4.66
N HIS A 493 -3.07 -9.57 -5.69
CA HIS A 493 -3.45 -9.81 -7.08
C HIS A 493 -2.26 -10.33 -7.88
N LEU A 494 -2.55 -11.09 -8.94
CA LEU A 494 -1.53 -11.44 -9.93
C LEU A 494 -1.14 -10.19 -10.71
N GLY A 495 0.15 -9.87 -10.72
CA GLY A 495 0.69 -8.80 -11.56
C GLY A 495 0.53 -9.11 -13.06
N PRO A 496 0.56 -8.10 -13.94
CA PRO A 496 0.53 -8.32 -15.38
C PRO A 496 1.60 -9.32 -15.82
N ARG A 497 1.22 -10.29 -16.66
CA ARG A 497 2.11 -11.38 -17.17
C ARG A 497 2.70 -12.31 -16.08
N MET A 498 2.13 -12.32 -14.87
CA MET A 498 2.48 -13.30 -13.83
C MET A 498 1.45 -14.43 -13.76
N THR A 499 1.91 -15.68 -13.75
CA THR A 499 1.07 -16.85 -13.47
C THR A 499 1.13 -17.22 -11.98
N MET A 500 0.15 -17.96 -11.48
CA MET A 500 0.14 -18.46 -10.10
C MET A 500 1.43 -19.24 -9.77
N ALA A 501 1.85 -20.15 -10.65
CA ALA A 501 3.07 -20.93 -10.49
C ALA A 501 4.33 -20.06 -10.42
N ARG A 502 4.44 -19.03 -11.29
CA ARG A 502 5.57 -18.08 -11.28
C ARG A 502 5.59 -17.26 -9.99
N THR A 503 4.43 -16.85 -9.48
CA THR A 503 4.31 -16.09 -8.23
C THR A 503 4.67 -16.93 -7.01
N ILE A 504 4.23 -18.20 -6.96
CA ILE A 504 4.64 -19.16 -5.92
C ILE A 504 6.16 -19.36 -5.94
N LYS A 505 6.76 -19.57 -7.13
CA LYS A 505 8.22 -19.73 -7.29
C LYS A 505 9.00 -18.48 -6.89
N LEU A 506 8.50 -17.28 -7.22
CA LEU A 506 9.14 -16.00 -6.88
C LEU A 506 9.25 -15.78 -5.36
N TYR A 507 8.19 -16.13 -4.63
CA TYR A 507 8.07 -15.89 -3.20
C TYR A 507 8.47 -17.08 -2.31
N LYS A 508 8.80 -18.25 -2.88
CA LYS A 508 9.31 -19.41 -2.13
C LYS A 508 10.49 -19.00 -1.23
N VAL A 509 10.46 -19.48 0.01
CA VAL A 509 11.56 -19.42 0.98
C VAL A 509 12.10 -20.84 1.23
N PRO A 510 13.34 -21.01 1.74
CA PRO A 510 13.85 -22.31 2.17
C PRO A 510 13.01 -22.97 3.28
N GLU A 511 13.24 -24.27 3.50
CA GLU A 511 12.52 -25.06 4.51
C GLU A 511 13.20 -25.02 5.89
N THR A 512 14.49 -24.70 5.94
CA THR A 512 15.30 -24.58 7.17
C THR A 512 16.01 -23.22 7.21
N THR A 513 16.27 -22.69 8.41
CA THR A 513 17.09 -21.50 8.64
C THR A 513 18.47 -21.65 7.98
N GLN A 514 19.04 -20.53 7.52
CA GLN A 514 20.33 -20.46 6.85
C GLN A 514 21.47 -20.06 7.81
N LEU A 515 21.15 -19.29 8.86
CA LEU A 515 22.11 -18.89 9.88
C LEU A 515 22.36 -20.03 10.88
N PRO A 516 23.62 -20.37 11.19
CA PRO A 516 23.94 -21.29 12.27
C PRO A 516 23.64 -20.64 13.62
N GLY A 517 23.25 -21.45 14.61
CA GLY A 517 22.97 -20.99 15.97
C GLY A 517 21.56 -20.43 16.21
N MET A 518 20.70 -20.38 15.19
CA MET A 518 19.30 -19.96 15.35
C MET A 518 18.52 -20.94 16.23
N ARG A 519 17.97 -20.45 17.35
CA ARG A 519 17.08 -21.21 18.25
C ARG A 519 15.99 -20.31 18.84
N LYS A 520 14.98 -20.92 19.47
CA LYS A 520 13.98 -20.15 20.23
C LYS A 520 14.63 -19.43 21.41
N MET A 521 14.11 -18.25 21.73
CA MET A 521 14.48 -17.51 22.93
C MET A 521 13.96 -18.22 24.19
N GLU A 522 14.79 -18.27 25.22
CA GLU A 522 14.49 -18.92 26.51
C GLU A 522 14.64 -17.91 27.68
N PRO A 523 14.07 -18.19 28.87
CA PRO A 523 14.16 -17.28 30.03
C PRO A 523 15.58 -16.88 30.44
N ARG A 524 16.58 -17.73 30.20
CA ARG A 524 17.99 -17.42 30.46
C ARG A 524 18.59 -16.36 29.52
N ASP A 525 18.00 -16.16 28.35
CA ASP A 525 18.48 -15.19 27.36
C ASP A 525 17.97 -13.77 27.65
N VAL A 526 16.93 -13.62 28.48
CA VAL A 526 16.26 -12.32 28.75
C VAL A 526 17.22 -11.20 29.12
N PRO A 527 18.21 -11.36 30.02
CA PRO A 527 19.16 -10.28 30.32
C PRO A 527 19.95 -9.84 29.09
N ARG A 528 20.45 -10.80 28.29
CA ARG A 528 21.25 -10.52 27.10
C ARG A 528 20.42 -9.92 25.97
N VAL A 529 19.19 -10.41 25.77
CA VAL A 529 18.24 -9.81 24.82
C VAL A 529 17.86 -8.39 25.25
N THR A 530 17.75 -8.12 26.55
CA THR A 530 17.51 -6.77 27.08
C THR A 530 18.66 -5.82 26.72
N GLU A 531 19.91 -6.23 26.90
CA GLU A 531 21.08 -5.45 26.48
C GLU A 531 21.07 -5.15 24.96
N LEU A 532 20.81 -6.17 24.13
CA LEU A 532 20.80 -6.04 22.67
C LEU A 532 19.67 -5.11 22.21
N VAL A 533 18.44 -5.32 22.68
CA VAL A 533 17.26 -4.54 22.27
C VAL A 533 17.33 -3.11 22.80
N THR A 534 17.60 -2.89 24.08
CA THR A 534 17.72 -1.52 24.62
C THR A 534 18.94 -0.77 24.09
N GLY A 535 20.04 -1.47 23.80
CA GLY A 535 21.22 -0.89 23.14
C GLY A 535 20.95 -0.49 21.70
N TYR A 536 20.20 -1.31 20.96
CA TYR A 536 19.76 -1.02 19.59
C TYR A 536 18.77 0.15 19.52
N LEU A 537 17.75 0.14 20.39
CA LEU A 537 16.68 1.13 20.38
C LEU A 537 17.16 2.56 20.65
N LYS A 538 18.25 2.73 21.41
CA LYS A 538 18.89 4.03 21.68
C LYS A 538 19.39 4.79 20.44
N LYS A 539 19.44 4.15 19.27
CA LYS A 539 19.68 4.82 17.98
C LYS A 539 18.55 5.77 17.57
N PHE A 540 17.32 5.53 18.02
CA PHE A 540 16.11 6.14 17.46
C PHE A 540 15.55 7.25 18.36
N PRO A 541 15.18 8.42 17.83
CA PRO A 541 14.58 9.50 18.63
C PRO A 541 13.29 9.15 19.38
N LEU A 542 12.47 8.20 18.92
CA LEU A 542 11.29 7.73 19.65
C LEU A 542 11.40 6.23 19.93
N HIS A 543 11.69 5.82 21.16
CA HIS A 543 11.77 4.41 21.54
C HIS A 543 11.34 4.14 22.98
N PRO A 544 10.82 2.94 23.29
CA PRO A 544 10.57 2.52 24.66
C PRO A 544 11.87 2.17 25.40
N GLU A 545 11.93 2.50 26.69
CA GLU A 545 12.97 2.05 27.61
C GLU A 545 12.46 0.83 28.40
N PHE A 546 13.07 -0.33 28.21
CA PHE A 546 12.64 -1.58 28.83
C PHE A 546 13.53 -2.05 29.99
N THR A 547 12.87 -2.56 31.02
CA THR A 547 13.44 -3.45 32.04
C THR A 547 13.55 -4.89 31.54
N CYS A 548 14.31 -5.73 32.24
CA CYS A 548 14.37 -7.18 31.96
C CYS A 548 12.99 -7.86 32.08
N ASP A 549 12.15 -7.43 33.01
CA ASP A 549 10.81 -8.00 33.21
C ASP A 549 9.86 -7.65 32.05
N GLU A 550 9.98 -6.44 31.49
CA GLU A 550 9.25 -6.04 30.29
C GLU A 550 9.73 -6.79 29.05
N ILE A 551 11.05 -6.94 28.83
CA ILE A 551 11.57 -7.78 27.73
C ILE A 551 11.14 -9.25 27.91
N GLY A 552 11.16 -9.77 29.14
CA GLY A 552 10.66 -11.10 29.46
C GLY A 552 9.17 -11.25 29.10
N HIS A 553 8.34 -10.26 29.43
CA HIS A 553 6.92 -10.26 29.08
C HIS A 553 6.69 -10.13 27.57
N TRP A 554 7.35 -9.19 26.91
CA TRP A 554 7.15 -8.85 25.51
C TRP A 554 7.76 -9.85 24.53
N MET A 555 8.92 -10.44 24.84
CA MET A 555 9.70 -11.22 23.88
C MET A 555 9.83 -12.71 24.20
N LEU A 556 9.51 -13.20 25.40
CA LEU A 556 9.50 -14.66 25.61
C LEU A 556 8.41 -15.33 24.75
N PRO A 557 8.73 -16.38 23.96
CA PRO A 557 7.78 -16.97 23.02
C PRO A 557 6.50 -17.47 23.70
N ARG A 558 5.35 -17.10 23.13
CA ARG A 558 4.02 -17.57 23.52
C ARG A 558 3.31 -18.08 22.28
N GLU A 559 2.94 -19.36 22.29
CA GLU A 559 2.33 -20.02 21.13
C GLU A 559 1.07 -19.27 20.66
N GLY A 560 0.97 -19.01 19.36
CA GLY A 560 -0.14 -18.27 18.77
C GLY A 560 -0.15 -16.76 19.03
N VAL A 561 0.82 -16.21 19.77
CA VAL A 561 0.88 -14.78 20.14
C VAL A 561 2.20 -14.13 19.73
N ILE A 562 3.34 -14.53 20.29
CA ILE A 562 4.66 -13.94 20.00
C ILE A 562 5.69 -15.04 19.75
N TYR A 563 6.46 -14.88 18.67
CA TYR A 563 7.52 -15.78 18.25
C TYR A 563 8.83 -15.01 18.31
N SER A 564 9.80 -15.50 19.08
CA SER A 564 11.11 -14.86 19.23
C SER A 564 12.22 -15.90 19.19
N TYR A 565 13.28 -15.55 18.47
CA TYR A 565 14.42 -16.40 18.20
C TYR A 565 15.70 -15.62 18.43
N VAL A 566 16.70 -16.32 18.93
CA VAL A 566 18.05 -15.80 19.16
C VAL A 566 19.04 -16.57 18.31
N ARG A 567 20.08 -15.88 17.85
CA ARG A 567 21.27 -16.51 17.30
C ARG A 567 22.31 -16.64 18.40
N GLU A 568 22.78 -17.85 18.62
CA GLU A 568 23.88 -18.15 19.54
C GLU A 568 25.17 -18.39 18.74
N ASP A 569 26.23 -17.67 19.10
CA ASP A 569 27.56 -17.80 18.50
C ASP A 569 28.62 -17.76 19.61
N GLY A 570 29.61 -18.63 19.56
CA GLY A 570 30.60 -18.81 20.64
C GLY A 570 30.02 -19.19 22.02
N GLY A 571 28.73 -19.52 22.12
CA GLY A 571 28.01 -19.74 23.39
C GLY A 571 27.32 -18.50 23.96
N GLU A 572 27.32 -17.37 23.24
CA GLU A 572 26.63 -16.14 23.62
C GLU A 572 25.51 -15.78 22.61
N VAL A 573 24.44 -15.17 23.11
CA VAL A 573 23.39 -14.59 22.25
C VAL A 573 23.91 -13.28 21.64
N THR A 574 23.95 -13.24 20.30
CA THR A 574 24.51 -12.16 19.49
C THR A 574 23.45 -11.39 18.71
N ASP A 575 22.44 -12.08 18.20
CA ASP A 575 21.37 -11.51 17.38
C ASP A 575 20.00 -12.01 17.87
N VAL A 576 18.93 -11.23 17.66
CA VAL A 576 17.56 -11.60 18.05
C VAL A 576 16.56 -11.12 17.01
N CYS A 577 15.61 -11.98 16.62
CA CYS A 577 14.48 -11.59 15.78
C CYS A 577 13.15 -12.02 16.40
N SER A 578 12.11 -11.20 16.20
CA SER A 578 10.79 -11.45 16.77
C SER A 578 9.65 -10.96 15.88
N PHE A 579 8.53 -11.69 15.93
CA PHE A 579 7.30 -11.35 15.23
C PHE A 579 6.08 -11.88 15.98
N TYR A 580 5.01 -11.10 16.02
CA TYR A 580 3.75 -11.48 16.66
C TYR A 580 2.72 -11.98 15.64
N SER A 581 1.79 -12.79 16.12
CA SER A 581 0.67 -13.32 15.36
C SER A 581 -0.54 -12.42 15.54
N LEU A 582 -1.01 -11.82 14.45
CA LEU A 582 -2.29 -11.12 14.41
C LEU A 582 -3.08 -11.64 13.20
N PRO A 583 -3.90 -12.67 13.37
CA PRO A 583 -4.69 -13.19 12.28
C PRO A 583 -5.86 -12.25 11.95
N SER A 584 -6.41 -12.41 10.75
CA SER A 584 -7.63 -11.71 10.33
C SER A 584 -8.70 -12.72 9.90
N THR A 585 -9.94 -12.50 10.33
CA THR A 585 -11.10 -13.21 9.77
C THR A 585 -11.27 -12.79 8.32
N ILE A 586 -11.47 -13.76 7.43
CA ILE A 586 -11.73 -13.57 6.00
C ILE A 586 -13.25 -13.56 5.80
N LEU A 587 -13.78 -12.48 5.24
CA LEU A 587 -15.20 -12.31 5.00
C LEU A 587 -15.56 -12.72 3.57
N GLY A 588 -16.60 -13.55 3.41
CA GLY A 588 -17.14 -13.91 2.09
C GLY A 588 -16.35 -14.96 1.29
N SER A 589 -15.52 -15.80 1.95
CA SER A 589 -14.86 -16.94 1.32
C SER A 589 -15.37 -18.27 1.87
N ASP A 590 -15.84 -19.16 0.99
CA ASP A 590 -16.27 -20.52 1.38
C ASP A 590 -15.10 -21.49 1.66
N LYS A 591 -13.86 -21.06 1.35
CA LYS A 591 -12.66 -21.93 1.33
C LYS A 591 -11.69 -21.63 2.48
N TYR A 592 -11.62 -20.39 2.94
CA TYR A 592 -10.70 -19.95 4.00
C TYR A 592 -11.39 -18.96 4.93
N ASN A 593 -11.38 -19.26 6.23
CA ASN A 593 -12.03 -18.40 7.23
C ASN A 593 -11.03 -17.46 7.93
N LEU A 594 -9.73 -17.79 7.89
CA LEU A 594 -8.68 -17.10 8.64
C LEU A 594 -7.44 -16.86 7.78
N LEU A 595 -6.93 -15.63 7.79
CA LEU A 595 -5.64 -15.22 7.24
C LEU A 595 -4.63 -15.15 8.39
N LYS A 596 -3.59 -15.98 8.39
CA LYS A 596 -2.52 -15.92 9.40
C LYS A 596 -1.47 -14.90 8.98
N ALA A 597 -1.44 -13.74 9.63
CA ALA A 597 -0.42 -12.73 9.41
C ALA A 597 0.57 -12.66 10.59
N ALA A 598 1.86 -12.72 10.27
CA ALA A 598 2.94 -12.38 11.20
C ALA A 598 3.25 -10.89 11.07
N TYR A 599 3.55 -10.22 12.18
CA TYR A 599 3.94 -8.81 12.21
C TYR A 599 5.33 -8.68 12.82
N SER A 600 6.26 -8.07 12.08
CA SER A 600 7.62 -7.77 12.54
C SER A 600 7.56 -6.95 13.82
N TYR A 601 8.28 -7.41 14.84
CA TYR A 601 8.45 -6.70 16.10
C TYR A 601 9.89 -6.18 16.18
N TRP A 602 10.59 -6.31 17.32
CA TRP A 602 12.00 -5.90 17.40
C TRP A 602 12.95 -6.97 16.84
N ASN A 603 13.89 -6.53 16.00
CA ASN A 603 14.93 -7.36 15.40
C ASN A 603 16.26 -6.63 15.53
N VAL A 604 17.28 -7.31 16.06
CA VAL A 604 18.62 -6.77 16.30
C VAL A 604 19.64 -7.72 15.71
N ALA A 605 20.38 -7.24 14.72
CA ALA A 605 21.54 -7.91 14.15
C ALA A 605 22.81 -7.17 14.55
N THR A 606 23.79 -7.89 15.09
CA THR A 606 25.10 -7.37 15.52
C THR A 606 26.27 -8.11 14.87
N THR A 607 26.12 -9.39 14.54
CA THR A 607 27.17 -10.22 13.92
C THR A 607 26.82 -10.69 12.50
N VAL A 608 25.54 -10.63 12.13
CA VAL A 608 25.02 -10.88 10.78
C VAL A 608 24.41 -9.60 10.21
N THR A 609 24.06 -9.59 8.92
CA THR A 609 23.26 -8.48 8.37
C THR A 609 21.79 -8.59 8.80
N LEU A 610 21.10 -7.45 8.92
CA LEU A 610 19.66 -7.44 9.18
C LEU A 610 18.87 -8.17 8.06
N HIS A 611 19.36 -8.14 6.82
CA HIS A 611 18.81 -8.90 5.70
C HIS A 611 18.85 -10.42 5.97
N GLU A 612 19.99 -10.98 6.39
CA GLU A 612 20.12 -12.42 6.70
C GLU A 612 19.24 -12.84 7.88
N LEU A 613 19.23 -12.03 8.94
CA LEU A 613 18.40 -12.30 10.12
C LEU A 613 16.90 -12.30 9.78
N MET A 614 16.45 -11.34 8.96
CA MET A 614 15.06 -11.26 8.53
C MET A 614 14.69 -12.29 7.45
N HIS A 615 15.65 -12.74 6.64
CA HIS A 615 15.45 -13.87 5.74
C HIS A 615 15.10 -15.14 6.53
N ASP A 616 15.81 -15.41 7.62
CA ASP A 616 15.52 -16.53 8.51
C ASP A 616 14.22 -16.33 9.30
N ALA A 617 13.87 -15.10 9.69
CA ALA A 617 12.56 -14.79 10.27
C ALA A 617 11.39 -15.15 9.32
N LEU A 618 11.54 -14.92 8.01
CA LEU A 618 10.55 -15.34 7.01
C LEU A 618 10.43 -16.87 6.88
N ILE A 619 11.55 -17.61 7.04
CA ILE A 619 11.55 -19.08 7.05
C ILE A 619 10.84 -19.60 8.31
N LEU A 620 11.18 -19.06 9.48
CA LEU A 620 10.57 -19.42 10.76
C LEU A 620 9.07 -19.13 10.79
N ALA A 621 8.64 -17.99 10.24
CA ALA A 621 7.22 -17.71 10.04
C ALA A 621 6.57 -18.69 9.03
N LYS A 622 7.28 -19.08 7.96
CA LYS A 622 6.75 -20.07 7.02
C LYS A 622 6.56 -21.45 7.65
N GLN A 623 7.48 -21.87 8.53
CA GLN A 623 7.38 -23.11 9.31
C GLN A 623 6.19 -23.12 10.29
N HIS A 624 5.70 -21.95 10.70
CA HIS A 624 4.51 -21.78 11.55
C HIS A 624 3.20 -21.53 10.76
N ASP A 625 3.19 -21.87 9.47
CA ASP A 625 2.05 -21.72 8.54
C ASP A 625 1.50 -20.29 8.42
N PHE A 626 2.34 -19.27 8.58
CA PHE A 626 1.93 -17.90 8.26
C PHE A 626 1.75 -17.73 6.74
N ASP A 627 0.73 -16.95 6.37
CA ASP A 627 0.35 -16.68 4.99
C ASP A 627 1.01 -15.40 4.43
N VAL A 628 1.26 -14.44 5.32
CA VAL A 628 1.91 -13.16 5.03
C VAL A 628 2.75 -12.73 6.23
N PHE A 629 3.87 -12.05 5.96
CA PHE A 629 4.69 -11.38 6.96
C PHE A 629 4.63 -9.87 6.73
N ASN A 630 4.18 -9.13 7.71
CA ASN A 630 3.95 -7.69 7.67
C ASN A 630 5.10 -6.97 8.39
N ALA A 631 5.50 -5.81 7.89
CA ALA A 631 6.46 -4.93 8.54
C ALA A 631 6.07 -3.46 8.29
N LEU A 632 6.46 -2.57 9.20
CA LEU A 632 6.48 -1.13 8.95
C LEU A 632 7.89 -0.72 8.49
N ASN A 633 8.03 0.39 7.77
CA ASN A 633 9.34 1.00 7.50
C ASN A 633 9.92 1.80 8.69
N VAL A 634 9.71 1.30 9.91
CA VAL A 634 10.33 1.80 11.15
C VAL A 634 11.75 1.28 11.32
N MET A 635 12.53 1.88 12.23
CA MET A 635 13.90 1.46 12.53
C MET A 635 14.75 1.34 11.25
N GLU A 636 15.59 0.32 11.15
CA GLU A 636 16.41 0.05 9.96
C GLU A 636 15.71 -0.88 8.94
N ASN A 637 14.38 -1.06 9.03
CA ASN A 637 13.68 -2.09 8.25
C ASN A 637 13.81 -1.91 6.72
N GLU A 638 13.94 -0.66 6.23
CA GLU A 638 14.12 -0.39 4.80
C GLU A 638 15.34 -1.11 4.18
N GLN A 639 16.35 -1.46 4.99
CA GLN A 639 17.52 -2.23 4.57
C GLN A 639 17.17 -3.61 3.98
N PHE A 640 16.10 -4.27 4.45
CA PHE A 640 15.72 -5.61 3.98
C PHE A 640 14.46 -5.66 3.12
N LEU A 641 13.55 -4.66 3.23
CA LEU A 641 12.21 -4.73 2.64
C LEU A 641 12.24 -5.05 1.13
N LYS A 642 13.01 -4.30 0.35
CA LYS A 642 13.08 -4.47 -1.12
C LYS A 642 13.68 -5.81 -1.53
N GLU A 643 14.81 -6.18 -0.91
CA GLU A 643 15.60 -7.37 -1.28
C GLU A 643 14.89 -8.66 -0.89
N LEU A 644 14.27 -8.68 0.31
CA LEU A 644 13.39 -9.77 0.75
C LEU A 644 12.01 -9.75 0.09
N LYS A 645 11.78 -8.92 -0.93
CA LYS A 645 10.56 -8.88 -1.77
C LYS A 645 9.28 -8.52 -0.99
N PHE A 646 9.37 -7.65 0.01
CA PHE A 646 8.18 -7.05 0.61
C PHE A 646 7.51 -6.11 -0.39
N GLY A 647 6.23 -6.36 -0.67
CA GLY A 647 5.39 -5.45 -1.43
C GLY A 647 4.99 -4.25 -0.57
N VAL A 648 4.88 -3.09 -1.20
CA VAL A 648 4.43 -1.86 -0.55
C VAL A 648 2.92 -1.95 -0.29
N GLY A 649 2.48 -1.76 0.96
CA GLY A 649 1.07 -1.72 1.34
C GLY A 649 0.38 -0.38 1.02
N ASP A 650 -0.94 -0.39 1.08
CA ASP A 650 -1.81 0.80 1.04
C ASP A 650 -1.95 1.46 2.42
N GLY A 651 -1.94 0.66 3.49
CA GLY A 651 -2.03 1.12 4.87
C GLY A 651 -0.84 1.97 5.33
N PHE A 652 -1.17 3.08 6.00
CA PHE A 652 -0.24 3.91 6.77
C PHE A 652 -0.57 3.82 8.26
N LEU A 653 0.44 3.97 9.12
CA LEU A 653 0.32 4.08 10.57
C LEU A 653 0.94 5.39 11.04
N GLN A 654 0.09 6.26 11.57
CA GLN A 654 0.46 7.59 12.04
C GLN A 654 0.75 7.53 13.54
N TYR A 655 1.92 7.99 13.98
CA TYR A 655 2.33 8.04 15.39
C TYR A 655 1.99 9.38 16.02
N TYR A 656 1.48 9.37 17.25
CA TYR A 656 1.04 10.54 17.99
C TYR A 656 1.54 10.55 19.43
N LEU A 657 1.73 11.75 19.97
CA LEU A 657 1.96 11.97 21.39
C LEU A 657 0.87 12.92 21.94
N TYR A 658 0.25 12.54 23.06
CA TYR A 658 -0.69 13.37 23.80
C TYR A 658 0.05 14.18 24.85
N ASN A 659 -0.27 15.48 24.96
CA ASN A 659 0.39 16.45 25.85
C ASN A 659 1.91 16.47 25.72
N TRP A 660 2.40 16.35 24.49
CA TRP A 660 3.80 16.50 24.15
C TRP A 660 3.95 17.06 22.74
N LYS A 661 4.86 18.02 22.58
CA LYS A 661 5.34 18.50 21.29
C LYS A 661 6.80 18.09 21.10
N CYS A 662 7.18 17.82 19.86
CA CYS A 662 8.54 17.56 19.44
C CYS A 662 8.71 17.89 17.93
N PRO A 663 9.94 17.93 17.41
CA PRO A 663 10.19 17.96 15.97
C PRO A 663 9.61 16.73 15.24
N LYS A 664 9.52 16.80 13.91
CA LYS A 664 9.02 15.67 13.10
C LYS A 664 10.07 14.54 13.11
N ILE A 665 9.62 13.32 13.37
CA ILE A 665 10.47 12.13 13.35
C ILE A 665 10.23 11.40 12.03
N GLN A 666 11.29 11.09 11.30
CA GLN A 666 11.22 10.26 10.09
C GLN A 666 10.98 8.79 10.48
N PRO A 667 10.46 7.92 9.60
CA PRO A 667 10.12 6.53 9.97
C PRO A 667 11.29 5.74 10.54
N ASP A 668 12.48 5.93 9.98
CA ASP A 668 13.75 5.37 10.45
C ASP A 668 14.17 5.83 11.85
N GLY A 669 13.58 6.93 12.36
CA GLY A 669 13.74 7.43 13.72
C GLY A 669 12.74 6.87 14.74
N ILE A 670 11.88 5.93 14.35
CA ILE A 670 10.89 5.27 15.21
C ILE A 670 11.42 3.89 15.62
N GLY A 671 11.68 3.70 16.93
CA GLY A 671 11.99 2.42 17.57
C GLY A 671 10.82 1.78 18.31
N LEU A 672 9.69 2.49 18.42
CA LEU A 672 8.46 1.97 19.02
C LEU A 672 7.66 1.15 17.99
N VAL A 673 7.17 -0.03 18.40
CA VAL A 673 6.21 -0.85 17.63
C VAL A 673 4.97 -1.08 18.49
N LEU A 674 3.82 -0.65 17.99
CA LEU A 674 2.52 -0.74 18.67
C LEU A 674 1.71 -1.93 18.13
N LEU A 675 1.01 -2.64 19.03
CA LEU A 675 0.40 -3.96 18.80
C LEU A 675 -0.91 -3.95 18.01
#